data_AF-A0A093Y886-F1
#
_entry.id   AF-A0A093Y886-F1
#
_cell.length_a   1.000
_cell.length_b   1.000
_cell.length_c   1.000
_cell.angle_alpha   90.00
_cell.angle_beta   90.00
_cell.angle_gamma   90.00
#
_symmetry.space_group_name_H-M   'P 1'
#
loop_
_entity.id
_entity.type
_entity.pdbx_description
1 polymer ?
#
loop_
_entity_poly.entity_id
_entity_poly.type
_entity_poly.pdbx_seq_one_letter_code
_entity_poly.pdbx_strand_id
1 'polypeptide(L)'
;MSEQTSELKTYSGNCHCGAFKFNIQIPELQSFVECNCNTCSKSGYKWIFPDANHFSIVRGDGMLTVYDFGGGSMVHKFCPNCGTNVLGVLHGKTGGESVGINVRTLMGVDVWALESKPYDGAGTEPAYKPQEFAGPLPTADVPNPRIFTGSCHCGNVSIAVKAKPLPSKGQTLPEIRGPGSPFSEHTEYVQECSCSICMRNGTIFIYPFRPQVSISDPSNSLKVYMMGRKFQQHKFCSVCGVSMFIDKEKFPEDAAKWPDTVRSIWLDIVPVNLRILDDVDWDQLVVRKSDMAGKIEPKHHNNFLYNILYPYHIYPVETLFYYNLRQLNKPPSVIHKTRPKLITTPTWALRWRQGLAVVMFWKKPDNVAGTTAPAILIGLFVTFGGLLYGYDTGIISGIIATPWWLQQFATQVDPHDASKKALTPAQTAEVVSILSAGTFFGALAAAPLADQLGRRRALMIAVGVFSIGVTLQVASMALPLYVAGRFVAGVGVGMISVIVPLYQSEMAPKWVRGVLVCTYQLAITVGLLVAAIVEYFSNSIDTAASFQIPVALQYLWAGILVLGMIVLPETPRYLIKRGLHAEAAAALSRIRRLDITHPALVDEIAEIEANHAYEISLGPSTYRDVFFGSPHLGRRLLTGCGLFMLQQLSGCNFIFYFGNSFFNKIIGSGFLFQVVANCVNVIGTLPGIVFVESLGRRRLLMAGAVSMATCQLIVAAVGSVNGLTSDTSNKLYLAFVYIYIFTFASTWGPVCWVVTAEIFPLKVRAKSMSISTSSNWLLNFVIAYATPYLLGSGPGSLDLGPKIFYVWGVCCVFAFFFVWIMVYETSKLTLEQIDEMYERVGRAWKSQSFEPTWSFQNIRQGTQANTTAVNVTAVDFDTGEELRQRTGATTASSNATGDTIRTSGEVIESSPSTTQSATHVTDEDKIVASLGNIDFSL
;
A
#
# COMPACT_ATOMS: atom_id res chain seq x y z
N MET A 1 -54.51 -17.58 -24.31
CA MET A 1 -54.14 -16.53 -23.33
C MET A 1 -52.66 -16.27 -23.54
N SER A 2 -52.24 -15.01 -23.70
CA SER A 2 -50.83 -14.66 -23.84
C SER A 2 -50.14 -14.73 -22.47
N GLU A 3 -49.08 -15.52 -22.34
CA GLU A 3 -48.21 -15.45 -21.17
C GLU A 3 -47.58 -14.06 -21.08
N GLN A 4 -47.94 -13.30 -20.05
CA GLN A 4 -47.15 -12.15 -19.65
C GLN A 4 -45.84 -12.67 -19.09
N THR A 5 -44.76 -12.56 -19.85
CA THR A 5 -43.40 -12.76 -19.34
C THR A 5 -43.16 -11.73 -18.23
N SER A 6 -43.22 -12.17 -16.97
CA SER A 6 -42.98 -11.33 -15.80
C SER A 6 -41.60 -10.69 -15.89
N GLU A 7 -41.52 -9.37 -15.77
CA GLU A 7 -40.26 -8.63 -15.87
C GLU A 7 -39.27 -9.11 -14.80
N LEU A 8 -38.11 -9.61 -15.23
CA LEU A 8 -37.09 -10.16 -14.35
C LEU A 8 -36.27 -9.04 -13.72
N LYS A 9 -36.27 -8.98 -12.39
CA LYS A 9 -35.52 -8.03 -11.58
C LYS A 9 -34.20 -8.66 -11.16
N THR A 10 -33.10 -7.93 -11.35
CA THR A 10 -31.78 -8.38 -10.88
C THR A 10 -31.61 -8.03 -9.41
N TYR A 11 -31.35 -9.03 -8.57
CA TYR A 11 -30.98 -8.86 -7.17
C TYR A 11 -29.52 -9.25 -6.96
N SER A 12 -28.72 -8.39 -6.33
CA SER A 12 -27.35 -8.71 -5.93
C SER A 12 -27.32 -9.19 -4.47
N GLY A 13 -26.57 -10.26 -4.21
CA GLY A 13 -26.37 -10.82 -2.87
C GLY A 13 -24.91 -11.06 -2.53
N ASN A 14 -24.60 -11.14 -1.24
CA ASN A 14 -23.25 -11.42 -0.75
C ASN A 14 -23.20 -11.98 0.67
N CYS A 15 -22.15 -12.74 0.99
CA CYS A 15 -21.83 -13.06 2.39
C CYS A 15 -21.47 -11.77 3.16
N HIS A 16 -21.54 -11.77 4.50
CA HIS A 16 -21.34 -10.56 5.30
C HIS A 16 -19.99 -9.85 5.03
N CYS A 17 -18.88 -10.58 4.92
CA CYS A 17 -17.57 -9.99 4.62
C CYS A 17 -17.38 -9.59 3.14
N GLY A 18 -18.37 -9.87 2.26
CA GLY A 18 -18.33 -9.53 0.84
C GLY A 18 -17.34 -10.33 -0.01
N ALA A 19 -16.73 -11.38 0.54
CA ALA A 19 -15.79 -12.24 -0.16
C ALA A 19 -16.47 -13.11 -1.24
N PHE A 20 -17.67 -13.62 -0.94
CA PHE A 20 -18.59 -14.21 -1.91
C PHE A 20 -19.65 -13.18 -2.32
N LYS A 21 -19.83 -12.97 -3.63
CA LYS A 21 -20.86 -12.10 -4.22
C LYS A 21 -21.50 -12.80 -5.41
N PHE A 22 -22.81 -12.63 -5.58
CA PHE A 22 -23.57 -13.22 -6.67
C PHE A 22 -24.70 -12.29 -7.11
N ASN A 23 -25.24 -12.52 -8.31
CA ASN A 23 -26.48 -11.92 -8.79
C ASN A 23 -27.48 -13.03 -9.10
N ILE A 24 -28.76 -12.75 -8.86
CA ILE A 24 -29.89 -13.55 -9.36
C ILE A 24 -30.82 -12.68 -10.21
N GLN A 25 -31.50 -13.29 -11.18
CA GLN A 25 -32.60 -12.69 -11.94
C GLN A 25 -33.89 -13.47 -11.69
N ILE A 26 -34.84 -12.84 -11.01
CA ILE A 26 -36.13 -13.44 -10.66
C ILE A 26 -37.24 -12.40 -10.83
N PRO A 27 -38.52 -12.80 -10.94
CA PRO A 27 -39.64 -11.89 -10.76
C PRO A 27 -39.56 -11.18 -9.39
N GLU A 28 -40.36 -10.15 -9.18
CA GLU A 28 -40.35 -9.44 -7.90
C GLU A 28 -40.56 -10.39 -6.71
N LEU A 29 -39.60 -10.37 -5.79
CA LEU A 29 -39.55 -11.28 -4.65
C LEU A 29 -40.65 -10.95 -3.64
N GLN A 30 -41.68 -11.80 -3.56
CA GLN A 30 -42.83 -11.65 -2.65
C GLN A 30 -42.82 -12.64 -1.48
N SER A 31 -42.23 -13.84 -1.66
CA SER A 31 -42.25 -14.92 -0.68
C SER A 31 -40.94 -15.73 -0.66
N PHE A 32 -40.64 -16.38 0.46
CA PHE A 32 -39.56 -17.37 0.59
C PHE A 32 -40.09 -18.69 1.19
N VAL A 33 -39.34 -19.77 1.03
CA VAL A 33 -39.60 -21.07 1.67
C VAL A 33 -38.83 -21.16 3.00
N GLU A 34 -39.51 -21.56 4.06
CA GLU A 34 -38.95 -21.77 5.39
C GLU A 34 -39.02 -23.25 5.76
N CYS A 35 -37.85 -23.90 5.79
CA CYS A 35 -37.71 -25.30 6.12
C CYS A 35 -37.51 -25.48 7.63
N ASN A 36 -38.29 -26.38 8.25
CA ASN A 36 -38.23 -26.71 9.68
C ASN A 36 -37.09 -27.69 10.07
N CYS A 37 -36.29 -28.20 9.13
CA CYS A 37 -35.20 -29.14 9.44
C CYS A 37 -34.12 -28.49 10.34
N ASN A 38 -33.36 -29.30 11.08
CA ASN A 38 -32.44 -28.79 12.11
C ASN A 38 -31.40 -27.81 11.52
N THR A 39 -30.72 -28.15 10.42
CA THR A 39 -29.77 -27.25 9.73
C THR A 39 -30.42 -25.94 9.30
N CYS A 40 -31.62 -25.98 8.70
CA CYS A 40 -32.31 -24.78 8.26
C CYS A 40 -32.72 -23.89 9.43
N SER A 41 -33.22 -24.49 10.51
CA SER A 41 -33.62 -23.78 11.73
C SER A 41 -32.42 -23.16 12.47
N LYS A 42 -31.34 -23.92 12.72
CA LYS A 42 -30.14 -23.43 13.43
C LYS A 42 -29.37 -22.36 12.64
N SER A 43 -29.31 -22.48 11.31
CA SER A 43 -28.65 -21.52 10.41
C SER A 43 -29.54 -20.36 9.93
N GLY A 44 -30.85 -20.40 10.23
CA GLY A 44 -31.81 -19.34 9.91
C GLY A 44 -32.10 -19.16 8.41
N TYR A 45 -31.94 -20.21 7.59
CA TYR A 45 -32.13 -20.15 6.14
C TYR A 45 -33.55 -19.71 5.74
N LYS A 46 -33.65 -18.84 4.73
CA LYS A 46 -34.90 -18.47 4.04
C LYS A 46 -34.69 -18.70 2.55
N TRP A 47 -35.29 -19.73 1.98
CA TRP A 47 -34.93 -20.24 0.65
C TRP A 47 -35.72 -19.61 -0.49
N ILE A 48 -35.03 -19.36 -1.60
CA ILE A 48 -35.60 -19.23 -2.94
C ILE A 48 -34.77 -20.07 -3.91
N PHE A 49 -35.38 -20.51 -5.01
CA PHE A 49 -34.76 -21.38 -6.00
C PHE A 49 -34.85 -20.71 -7.38
N PRO A 50 -33.91 -19.81 -7.74
CA PRO A 50 -33.80 -19.27 -9.09
C PRO A 50 -33.44 -20.37 -10.10
N ASP A 51 -33.75 -20.14 -11.37
CA ASP A 51 -33.23 -20.95 -12.47
C ASP A 51 -31.69 -20.87 -12.54
N ALA A 52 -31.07 -21.97 -12.96
CA ALA A 52 -29.62 -22.08 -13.16
C ALA A 52 -29.02 -20.93 -13.97
N ASN A 53 -29.67 -20.59 -15.09
CA ASN A 53 -29.21 -19.59 -16.06
C ASN A 53 -29.38 -18.17 -15.52
N HIS A 54 -30.19 -18.01 -14.47
CA HIS A 54 -30.45 -16.75 -13.80
C HIS A 54 -29.65 -16.57 -12.51
N PHE A 55 -28.73 -17.48 -12.16
CA PHE A 55 -27.75 -17.31 -11.08
C PHE A 55 -26.35 -17.10 -11.65
N SER A 56 -25.63 -16.08 -11.17
CA SER A 56 -24.24 -15.82 -11.57
C SER A 56 -23.36 -15.42 -10.38
N ILE A 57 -22.19 -16.05 -10.26
CA ILE A 57 -21.20 -15.70 -9.24
C ILE A 57 -20.39 -14.50 -9.76
N VAL A 58 -20.37 -13.42 -8.98
CA VAL A 58 -19.64 -12.17 -9.28
C VAL A 58 -18.25 -12.19 -8.64
N ARG A 59 -18.10 -12.86 -7.48
CA ARG A 59 -16.83 -12.98 -6.75
C ARG A 59 -16.85 -14.20 -5.82
N GLY A 60 -15.72 -14.87 -5.67
CA GLY A 60 -15.53 -15.93 -4.67
C GLY A 60 -16.01 -17.31 -5.12
N ASP A 61 -15.95 -17.60 -6.41
CA ASP A 61 -16.25 -18.95 -6.90
C ASP A 61 -15.33 -19.99 -6.22
N GLY A 62 -15.88 -21.18 -5.93
CA GLY A 62 -15.23 -22.22 -5.13
C GLY A 62 -14.94 -21.87 -3.65
N MET A 63 -15.18 -20.64 -3.19
CA MET A 63 -14.74 -20.18 -1.86
C MET A 63 -15.61 -20.68 -0.69
N LEU A 64 -16.86 -21.05 -0.94
CA LEU A 64 -17.79 -21.43 0.13
C LEU A 64 -17.45 -22.83 0.66
N THR A 65 -17.35 -22.95 1.99
CA THR A 65 -17.23 -24.25 2.64
C THR A 65 -18.51 -25.04 2.45
N VAL A 66 -18.35 -26.27 1.99
CA VAL A 66 -19.41 -27.26 1.87
C VAL A 66 -19.65 -27.90 3.23
N TYR A 67 -20.92 -27.94 3.65
CA TYR A 67 -21.39 -28.79 4.72
C TYR A 67 -22.47 -29.71 4.16
N ASP A 68 -22.18 -31.01 4.19
CA ASP A 68 -23.04 -32.08 3.72
C ASP A 68 -23.34 -33.00 4.91
N PHE A 69 -24.59 -33.39 5.11
CA PHE A 69 -25.02 -34.17 6.28
C PHE A 69 -26.20 -35.07 5.94
N GLY A 70 -26.13 -36.34 6.37
CA GLY A 70 -27.09 -37.36 5.94
C GLY A 70 -26.98 -37.69 4.44
N GLY A 71 -27.69 -38.72 3.98
CA GLY A 71 -27.83 -39.00 2.54
C GLY A 71 -28.89 -38.10 1.87
N GLY A 72 -29.04 -36.87 2.36
CA GLY A 72 -30.25 -36.05 2.25
C GLY A 72 -30.16 -34.93 1.22
N SER A 73 -31.22 -34.81 0.42
CA SER A 73 -31.61 -33.78 -0.56
C SER A 73 -30.69 -32.61 -0.97
N MET A 74 -29.95 -31.94 -0.08
CA MET A 74 -29.25 -30.68 -0.37
C MET A 74 -27.94 -30.46 0.39
N VAL A 75 -26.88 -30.13 -0.36
CA VAL A 75 -25.58 -29.71 0.16
C VAL A 75 -25.59 -28.23 0.53
N HIS A 76 -25.30 -27.87 1.79
CA HIS A 76 -25.27 -26.49 2.26
C HIS A 76 -23.91 -25.83 2.05
N LYS A 77 -23.88 -24.52 1.73
CA LYS A 77 -22.63 -23.76 1.51
C LYS A 77 -22.61 -22.42 2.26
N PHE A 78 -21.57 -22.23 3.07
CA PHE A 78 -21.37 -21.04 3.90
C PHE A 78 -19.98 -20.41 3.68
N CYS A 79 -19.82 -19.14 4.07
CA CYS A 79 -18.57 -18.43 3.90
C CYS A 79 -17.57 -18.79 5.02
N PRO A 80 -16.38 -19.37 4.73
CA PRO A 80 -15.40 -19.78 5.75
C PRO A 80 -14.85 -18.63 6.61
N ASN A 81 -14.97 -17.39 6.12
CA ASN A 81 -14.43 -16.19 6.77
C ASN A 81 -15.42 -15.56 7.76
N CYS A 82 -16.73 -15.61 7.51
CA CYS A 82 -17.73 -14.88 8.31
C CYS A 82 -18.96 -15.71 8.72
N GLY A 83 -18.91 -17.03 8.56
CA GLY A 83 -20.00 -17.95 8.91
C GLY A 83 -21.29 -17.80 8.10
N THR A 84 -21.42 -16.76 7.26
CA THR A 84 -22.67 -16.50 6.53
C THR A 84 -23.05 -17.68 5.67
N ASN A 85 -24.19 -18.28 6.00
CA ASN A 85 -24.87 -19.32 5.24
C ASN A 85 -25.49 -18.70 3.97
N VAL A 86 -24.98 -19.04 2.78
CA VAL A 86 -25.30 -18.31 1.53
C VAL A 86 -26.27 -19.08 0.63
N LEU A 87 -25.95 -20.33 0.32
CA LEU A 87 -26.66 -21.09 -0.71
C LEU A 87 -26.62 -22.59 -0.44
N GLY A 88 -27.48 -23.34 -1.12
CA GLY A 88 -27.49 -24.80 -1.13
C GLY A 88 -27.57 -25.32 -2.56
N VAL A 89 -27.16 -26.58 -2.77
CA VAL A 89 -27.20 -27.26 -4.07
C VAL A 89 -27.83 -28.63 -3.88
N LEU A 90 -28.85 -28.98 -4.67
CA LEU A 90 -29.50 -30.29 -4.53
C LEU A 90 -28.56 -31.44 -4.93
N HIS A 91 -28.64 -32.55 -4.19
CA HIS A 91 -27.90 -33.78 -4.48
C HIS A 91 -28.31 -34.37 -5.84
N GLY A 92 -27.36 -35.02 -6.52
CA GLY A 92 -27.59 -35.71 -7.80
C GLY A 92 -27.72 -34.84 -9.06
N LYS A 93 -27.73 -33.50 -8.95
CA LYS A 93 -27.78 -32.58 -10.11
C LYS A 93 -26.43 -31.96 -10.43
N THR A 94 -25.71 -32.53 -11.39
CA THR A 94 -24.47 -31.95 -11.96
C THR A 94 -24.78 -31.07 -13.16
N GLY A 95 -24.83 -29.75 -12.95
CA GLY A 95 -25.01 -28.75 -14.01
C GLY A 95 -26.11 -27.74 -13.73
N GLY A 96 -25.86 -26.83 -12.78
CA GLY A 96 -26.65 -25.60 -12.55
C GLY A 96 -28.08 -25.74 -12.00
N GLU A 97 -28.82 -26.80 -12.35
CA GLU A 97 -30.30 -26.86 -12.36
C GLU A 97 -31.06 -26.68 -11.02
N SER A 98 -30.41 -26.56 -9.86
CA SER A 98 -31.11 -26.32 -8.59
C SER A 98 -30.19 -25.70 -7.52
N VAL A 99 -29.93 -24.40 -7.64
CA VAL A 99 -29.26 -23.62 -6.58
C VAL A 99 -30.31 -22.96 -5.68
N GLY A 100 -30.37 -23.38 -4.41
CA GLY A 100 -31.12 -22.65 -3.39
C GLY A 100 -30.32 -21.45 -2.89
N ILE A 101 -30.94 -20.28 -2.78
CA ILE A 101 -30.31 -19.04 -2.26
C ILE A 101 -30.96 -18.65 -0.94
N ASN A 102 -30.14 -18.31 0.05
CA ASN A 102 -30.62 -17.69 1.29
C ASN A 102 -30.96 -16.21 1.04
N VAL A 103 -32.25 -15.88 1.01
CA VAL A 103 -32.79 -14.52 0.79
C VAL A 103 -32.16 -13.49 1.71
N ARG A 104 -31.81 -13.88 2.95
CA ARG A 104 -31.13 -13.03 3.93
C ARG A 104 -29.77 -12.48 3.46
N THR A 105 -29.18 -13.03 2.40
CA THR A 105 -27.94 -12.55 1.79
C THR A 105 -28.11 -11.56 0.64
N LEU A 106 -29.34 -11.36 0.15
CA LEU A 106 -29.67 -10.33 -0.85
C LEU A 106 -29.55 -8.92 -0.25
N MET A 107 -29.15 -7.95 -1.07
CA MET A 107 -29.07 -6.55 -0.68
C MET A 107 -30.37 -5.81 -1.03
N GLY A 108 -30.83 -4.93 -0.13
CA GLY A 108 -32.03 -4.12 -0.37
C GLY A 108 -33.36 -4.88 -0.26
N VAL A 109 -33.36 -6.08 0.34
CA VAL A 109 -34.57 -6.88 0.59
C VAL A 109 -34.93 -6.81 2.07
N ASP A 110 -36.15 -6.37 2.39
CA ASP A 110 -36.71 -6.51 3.74
C ASP A 110 -37.31 -7.92 3.91
N VAL A 111 -36.54 -8.81 4.52
CA VAL A 111 -36.94 -10.19 4.79
C VAL A 111 -38.13 -10.28 5.76
N TRP A 112 -38.41 -9.23 6.55
CA TRP A 112 -39.54 -9.21 7.47
C TRP A 112 -40.88 -8.87 6.81
N ALA A 113 -40.86 -8.30 5.60
CA ALA A 113 -42.04 -7.96 4.82
C ALA A 113 -42.46 -9.06 3.82
N LEU A 114 -41.62 -10.08 3.61
CA LEU A 114 -41.90 -11.20 2.70
C LEU A 114 -42.78 -12.27 3.36
N GLU A 115 -43.62 -12.90 2.55
CA GLU A 115 -44.44 -14.05 2.96
C GLU A 115 -43.55 -15.29 3.22
N SER A 116 -43.73 -15.94 4.39
CA SER A 116 -43.08 -17.22 4.68
C SER A 116 -43.98 -18.39 4.27
N LYS A 117 -43.45 -19.27 3.41
CA LYS A 117 -44.11 -20.52 3.00
C LYS A 117 -43.45 -21.69 3.76
N PRO A 118 -44.16 -22.35 4.70
CA PRO A 118 -43.58 -23.43 5.48
C PRO A 118 -43.30 -24.66 4.60
N TYR A 119 -42.20 -25.35 4.89
CA TYR A 119 -41.82 -26.62 4.26
C TYR A 119 -41.37 -27.60 5.34
N ASP A 120 -41.94 -28.81 5.32
CA ASP A 120 -41.54 -29.88 6.23
C ASP A 120 -40.33 -30.64 5.71
N GLY A 121 -39.14 -30.15 6.04
CA GLY A 121 -37.88 -30.86 5.84
C GLY A 121 -37.46 -31.73 7.03
N ALA A 122 -38.13 -31.61 8.18
CA ALA A 122 -37.92 -32.50 9.31
C ALA A 122 -38.47 -33.90 9.02
N GLY A 123 -39.55 -34.01 8.25
CA GLY A 123 -40.07 -35.27 7.73
C GLY A 123 -39.26 -35.91 6.59
N THR A 124 -38.35 -35.17 5.93
CA THR A 124 -37.55 -35.68 4.79
C THR A 124 -36.10 -36.03 5.12
N GLU A 125 -35.60 -35.62 6.27
CA GLU A 125 -34.21 -35.83 6.72
C GLU A 125 -34.14 -36.86 7.86
N PRO A 126 -33.00 -37.53 8.10
CA PRO A 126 -32.81 -38.39 9.25
C PRO A 126 -33.08 -37.64 10.56
N ALA A 127 -33.78 -38.28 11.50
CA ALA A 127 -34.14 -37.65 12.78
C ALA A 127 -32.90 -37.15 13.54
N TYR A 128 -32.77 -35.82 13.65
CA TYR A 128 -31.69 -35.17 14.39
C TYR A 128 -31.74 -35.57 15.86
N LYS A 129 -30.63 -36.08 16.39
CA LYS A 129 -30.45 -36.34 17.83
C LYS A 129 -29.73 -35.15 18.46
N PRO A 130 -30.36 -34.42 19.40
CA PRO A 130 -29.68 -33.40 20.19
C PRO A 130 -28.39 -33.92 20.79
N GLN A 131 -27.35 -33.10 20.73
CA GLN A 131 -26.03 -33.43 21.28
C GLN A 131 -25.96 -32.95 22.72
N GLU A 132 -25.59 -33.84 23.64
CA GLU A 132 -25.44 -33.50 25.05
C GLU A 132 -24.33 -32.45 25.23
N PHE A 133 -24.53 -31.54 26.19
CA PHE A 133 -23.56 -30.50 26.48
C PHE A 133 -22.33 -31.08 27.20
N ALA A 134 -21.20 -31.11 26.51
CA ALA A 134 -19.96 -31.76 26.97
C ALA A 134 -19.08 -30.85 27.86
N GLY A 135 -19.66 -29.95 28.66
CA GLY A 135 -18.92 -28.97 29.47
C GLY A 135 -19.45 -28.82 30.89
N PRO A 136 -18.75 -28.06 31.76
CA PRO A 136 -19.24 -27.75 33.10
C PRO A 136 -20.45 -26.80 33.02
N LEU A 137 -21.51 -27.06 33.80
CA LEU A 137 -22.71 -26.21 33.79
C LEU A 137 -22.41 -24.80 34.37
N PRO A 138 -23.10 -23.74 33.91
CA PRO A 138 -22.87 -22.38 34.40
C PRO A 138 -23.22 -22.22 35.89
N THR A 139 -22.33 -21.59 36.65
CA THR A 139 -22.43 -21.46 38.11
C THR A 139 -23.13 -20.19 38.60
N ALA A 140 -23.41 -19.22 37.72
CA ALA A 140 -24.03 -17.94 38.08
C ALA A 140 -25.29 -18.09 38.96
N ASP A 141 -25.42 -17.24 39.98
CA ASP A 141 -26.66 -17.10 40.73
C ASP A 141 -27.67 -16.26 39.93
N VAL A 142 -28.85 -16.83 39.67
CA VAL A 142 -29.89 -16.27 38.80
C VAL A 142 -31.24 -16.62 39.43
N PRO A 143 -32.11 -15.65 39.76
CA PRO A 143 -33.41 -15.92 40.36
C PRO A 143 -34.29 -16.77 39.44
N ASN A 144 -34.87 -17.85 39.96
CA ASN A 144 -35.69 -18.82 39.21
C ASN A 144 -35.02 -19.31 37.90
N PRO A 145 -33.86 -19.99 37.98
CA PRO A 145 -33.05 -20.30 36.82
C PRO A 145 -33.57 -21.51 36.03
N ARG A 146 -33.59 -21.38 34.70
CA ARG A 146 -33.64 -22.50 33.76
C ARG A 146 -32.29 -22.61 33.06
N ILE A 147 -31.77 -23.83 32.95
CA ILE A 147 -30.60 -24.11 32.11
C ILE A 147 -31.11 -24.54 30.75
N PHE A 148 -30.64 -23.88 29.70
CA PHE A 148 -30.84 -24.24 28.31
C PHE A 148 -29.52 -24.80 27.78
N THR A 149 -29.55 -25.98 27.18
CA THR A 149 -28.41 -26.56 26.46
C THR A 149 -28.66 -26.54 24.96
N GLY A 150 -27.57 -26.66 24.19
CA GLY A 150 -27.64 -26.72 22.75
C GLY A 150 -26.29 -26.88 22.09
N SER A 151 -26.31 -26.95 20.77
CA SER A 151 -25.13 -27.21 19.94
C SER A 151 -25.25 -26.64 18.53
N CYS A 152 -24.11 -26.46 17.87
CA CYS A 152 -24.06 -26.31 16.42
C CYS A 152 -24.59 -27.60 15.75
N HIS A 153 -25.01 -27.54 14.49
CA HIS A 153 -25.62 -28.71 13.83
C HIS A 153 -24.73 -29.97 13.85
N CYS A 154 -23.42 -29.83 13.68
CA CYS A 154 -22.49 -30.97 13.68
C CYS A 154 -22.04 -31.44 15.07
N GLY A 155 -22.52 -30.84 16.16
CA GLY A 155 -22.16 -31.23 17.54
C GLY A 155 -20.80 -30.73 18.07
N ASN A 156 -19.82 -30.43 17.20
CA ASN A 156 -18.45 -30.03 17.59
C ASN A 156 -18.37 -28.90 18.64
N VAL A 157 -19.35 -27.99 18.62
CA VAL A 157 -19.47 -26.89 19.59
C VAL A 157 -20.81 -26.98 20.29
N SER A 158 -20.78 -27.09 21.62
CA SER A 158 -21.97 -27.08 22.49
C SER A 158 -21.93 -25.94 23.50
N ILE A 159 -23.10 -25.52 23.98
CA ILE A 159 -23.26 -24.38 24.87
C ILE A 159 -24.35 -24.66 25.90
N ALA A 160 -24.15 -24.16 27.12
CA ALA A 160 -25.15 -24.11 28.18
C ALA A 160 -25.34 -22.67 28.66
N VAL A 161 -26.59 -22.25 28.83
CA VAL A 161 -26.96 -20.91 29.29
C VAL A 161 -27.93 -21.02 30.47
N LYS A 162 -27.59 -20.39 31.60
CA LYS A 162 -28.42 -20.33 32.81
C LYS A 162 -29.11 -18.96 32.90
N ALA A 163 -30.39 -18.90 32.56
CA ALA A 163 -31.19 -17.67 32.50
C ALA A 163 -32.58 -17.88 33.11
N LYS A 164 -33.34 -16.83 33.34
CA LYS A 164 -34.78 -16.93 33.64
C LYS A 164 -35.54 -17.57 32.46
N PRO A 165 -36.79 -18.04 32.70
CA PRO A 165 -37.71 -18.42 31.62
C PRO A 165 -37.79 -17.35 30.53
N LEU A 166 -37.74 -17.78 29.27
CA LEU A 166 -37.82 -16.90 28.10
C LEU A 166 -39.19 -16.19 28.04
N PRO A 167 -39.26 -14.95 27.51
CA PRO A 167 -40.50 -14.17 27.48
C PRO A 167 -41.58 -14.86 26.63
N SER A 168 -42.73 -15.12 27.24
CA SER A 168 -43.86 -15.81 26.60
C SER A 168 -45.00 -14.87 26.17
N LYS A 169 -45.77 -15.28 25.15
CA LYS A 169 -46.97 -14.58 24.69
C LYS A 169 -47.94 -14.37 25.85
N GLY A 170 -48.44 -13.14 26.00
CA GLY A 170 -49.31 -12.73 27.11
C GLY A 170 -48.60 -12.07 28.29
N GLN A 171 -47.26 -12.11 28.37
CA GLN A 171 -46.51 -11.33 29.37
C GLN A 171 -46.28 -9.88 28.91
N THR A 172 -46.42 -8.92 29.82
CA THR A 172 -46.12 -7.51 29.56
C THR A 172 -44.61 -7.31 29.44
N LEU A 173 -44.12 -7.18 28.21
CA LEU A 173 -42.73 -6.82 27.93
C LEU A 173 -42.38 -5.45 28.56
N PRO A 174 -41.26 -5.29 29.30
CA PRO A 174 -40.87 -4.00 29.87
C PRO A 174 -40.73 -2.90 28.80
N GLU A 175 -41.29 -1.71 29.08
CA GLU A 175 -41.05 -0.50 28.29
C GLU A 175 -39.60 -0.03 28.45
N ILE A 176 -38.97 0.40 27.36
CA ILE A 176 -37.62 0.98 27.38
C ILE A 176 -37.77 2.51 27.42
N ARG A 177 -37.77 3.12 28.60
CA ARG A 177 -37.85 4.59 28.77
C ARG A 177 -36.68 5.17 29.57
N GLY A 178 -35.99 6.15 28.96
CA GLY A 178 -35.25 7.19 29.68
C GLY A 178 -33.88 6.81 30.24
N PRO A 179 -33.14 7.79 30.80
CA PRO A 179 -31.75 7.64 31.22
C PRO A 179 -31.62 6.96 32.60
N GLY A 180 -32.10 5.73 32.70
CA GLY A 180 -31.66 4.69 33.63
C GLY A 180 -31.37 3.46 32.78
N SER A 181 -30.16 2.90 32.86
CA SER A 181 -29.69 1.90 31.87
C SER A 181 -30.64 0.70 31.79
N PRO A 182 -31.06 0.25 30.59
CA PRO A 182 -31.97 -0.89 30.41
C PRO A 182 -31.33 -2.25 30.78
N PHE A 183 -30.18 -2.23 31.43
CA PHE A 183 -29.42 -3.39 31.87
C PHE A 183 -29.22 -3.47 33.39
N SER A 184 -29.68 -2.49 34.18
CA SER A 184 -29.50 -2.55 35.65
C SER A 184 -30.43 -3.54 36.34
N GLU A 185 -31.51 -4.00 35.68
CA GLU A 185 -32.47 -4.93 36.31
C GLU A 185 -32.79 -6.20 35.48
N HIS A 186 -32.89 -6.17 34.13
CA HIS A 186 -33.29 -7.37 33.34
C HIS A 186 -32.49 -7.56 32.02
N THR A 187 -31.56 -8.51 32.00
CA THR A 187 -30.73 -8.89 30.82
C THR A 187 -31.38 -9.92 29.87
N GLU A 188 -32.67 -10.19 30.01
CA GLU A 188 -33.31 -11.42 29.48
C GLU A 188 -34.38 -11.13 28.41
N TYR A 189 -34.09 -10.21 27.49
CA TYR A 189 -34.91 -9.99 26.29
C TYR A 189 -34.36 -10.74 25.08
N VAL A 190 -35.28 -11.14 24.19
CA VAL A 190 -34.99 -11.90 22.96
C VAL A 190 -35.14 -10.97 21.75
N GLN A 191 -34.15 -10.95 20.85
CA GLN A 191 -34.09 -9.98 19.74
C GLN A 191 -33.62 -10.58 18.41
N GLU A 192 -34.35 -10.31 17.32
CA GLU A 192 -33.81 -10.44 15.96
C GLU A 192 -33.33 -9.06 15.49
N CYS A 193 -32.05 -8.95 15.19
CA CYS A 193 -31.42 -7.67 14.82
C CYS A 193 -31.23 -7.56 13.30
N SER A 194 -31.54 -6.40 12.73
CA SER A 194 -31.31 -6.08 11.31
C SER A 194 -29.85 -5.78 10.94
N CYS A 195 -28.90 -5.95 11.88
CA CYS A 195 -27.47 -5.77 11.59
C CYS A 195 -27.02 -6.71 10.46
N SER A 196 -26.11 -6.28 9.58
CA SER A 196 -25.77 -7.03 8.35
C SER A 196 -25.40 -8.50 8.58
N ILE A 197 -24.57 -8.82 9.57
CA ILE A 197 -24.21 -10.21 9.92
C ILE A 197 -25.36 -10.95 10.62
N CYS A 198 -26.14 -10.24 11.44
CA CYS A 198 -27.26 -10.76 12.22
C CYS A 198 -28.37 -11.24 11.27
N MET A 199 -28.80 -10.33 10.39
CA MET A 199 -29.82 -10.56 9.37
C MET A 199 -29.42 -11.70 8.44
N ARG A 200 -28.15 -11.73 7.98
CA ARG A 200 -27.60 -12.75 7.07
C ARG A 200 -27.56 -14.17 7.65
N ASN A 201 -27.32 -14.30 8.95
CA ASN A 201 -27.31 -15.58 9.67
C ASN A 201 -28.65 -15.88 10.37
N GLY A 202 -29.66 -15.03 10.22
CA GLY A 202 -30.96 -15.15 10.90
C GLY A 202 -30.87 -15.23 12.43
N THR A 203 -29.83 -14.67 13.04
CA THR A 203 -29.54 -14.84 14.48
C THR A 203 -30.59 -14.15 15.34
N ILE A 204 -31.11 -14.90 16.30
CA ILE A 204 -32.01 -14.39 17.34
C ILE A 204 -31.23 -14.46 18.64
N PHE A 205 -30.94 -13.32 19.28
CA PHE A 205 -30.08 -13.26 20.45
C PHE A 205 -30.86 -13.20 21.76
N ILE A 206 -30.36 -13.91 22.76
CA ILE A 206 -30.51 -13.58 24.19
C ILE A 206 -29.21 -12.95 24.69
N TYR A 207 -29.26 -12.17 25.78
CA TYR A 207 -28.13 -11.35 26.26
C TYR A 207 -27.65 -11.70 27.69
N PRO A 208 -27.33 -12.98 28.00
CA PRO A 208 -26.80 -13.37 29.30
C PRO A 208 -25.43 -12.74 29.60
N PHE A 209 -25.09 -12.64 30.89
CA PHE A 209 -23.73 -12.34 31.32
C PHE A 209 -22.78 -13.53 31.18
N ARG A 210 -21.48 -13.27 31.07
CA ARG A 210 -20.43 -14.28 30.88
C ARG A 210 -20.46 -15.41 31.93
N PRO A 211 -20.71 -15.19 33.24
CA PRO A 211 -20.85 -16.28 34.21
C PRO A 211 -22.08 -17.18 34.01
N GLN A 212 -23.10 -16.71 33.27
CA GLN A 212 -24.30 -17.47 32.93
C GLN A 212 -24.11 -18.37 31.71
N VAL A 213 -22.97 -18.28 31.00
CA VAL A 213 -22.71 -19.00 29.75
C VAL A 213 -21.51 -19.93 29.94
N SER A 214 -21.66 -21.19 29.54
CA SER A 214 -20.57 -22.16 29.46
C SER A 214 -20.52 -22.75 28.05
N ILE A 215 -19.32 -22.89 27.49
CA ILE A 215 -19.07 -23.28 26.10
C ILE A 215 -18.11 -24.46 26.13
N SER A 216 -18.43 -25.51 25.37
CA SER A 216 -17.54 -26.66 25.15
C SER A 216 -17.25 -26.80 23.65
N ASP A 217 -15.97 -26.74 23.30
CA ASP A 217 -15.46 -26.88 21.92
C ASP A 217 -14.23 -27.82 21.92
N PRO A 218 -14.41 -29.11 22.22
CA PRO A 218 -13.31 -30.08 22.29
C PRO A 218 -12.65 -30.31 20.91
N SER A 219 -13.34 -29.96 19.82
CA SER A 219 -12.87 -30.10 18.45
C SER A 219 -12.25 -28.82 17.87
N ASN A 220 -11.99 -27.79 18.70
CA ASN A 220 -11.42 -26.49 18.30
C ASN A 220 -12.06 -25.91 17.01
N SER A 221 -13.39 -26.01 16.95
CA SER A 221 -14.22 -25.74 15.79
C SER A 221 -14.88 -24.34 15.84
N LEU A 222 -14.63 -23.52 16.85
CA LEU A 222 -15.05 -22.12 16.89
C LEU A 222 -14.13 -21.21 16.06
N LYS A 223 -14.64 -20.71 14.93
CA LYS A 223 -14.01 -19.62 14.17
C LYS A 223 -14.50 -18.25 14.63
N VAL A 224 -13.62 -17.26 14.44
CA VAL A 224 -13.83 -15.86 14.83
C VAL A 224 -13.89 -14.97 13.58
N TYR A 225 -14.92 -14.14 13.48
CA TYR A 225 -14.96 -13.02 12.54
C TYR A 225 -15.08 -11.69 13.29
N MET A 226 -14.15 -10.76 13.04
CA MET A 226 -14.15 -9.44 13.69
C MET A 226 -15.13 -8.49 13.00
N MET A 227 -16.09 -7.97 13.76
CA MET A 227 -17.10 -7.02 13.30
C MET A 227 -17.11 -5.74 14.14
N GLY A 228 -17.86 -4.73 13.69
CA GLY A 228 -17.98 -3.42 14.35
C GLY A 228 -16.63 -2.80 14.70
N ARG A 229 -15.89 -2.23 13.73
CA ARG A 229 -14.53 -1.66 13.95
C ARG A 229 -13.56 -2.55 14.77
N LYS A 230 -13.75 -3.88 14.76
CA LYS A 230 -12.96 -4.87 15.51
C LYS A 230 -13.12 -4.81 17.04
N PHE A 231 -14.29 -4.46 17.58
CA PHE A 231 -14.58 -4.60 19.02
C PHE A 231 -15.55 -5.75 19.36
N GLN A 232 -16.20 -6.35 18.37
CA GLN A 232 -17.05 -7.54 18.52
C GLN A 232 -16.47 -8.72 17.73
N GLN A 233 -16.55 -9.92 18.31
CA GLN A 233 -16.21 -11.18 17.67
C GLN A 233 -17.50 -11.96 17.37
N HIS A 234 -17.80 -12.19 16.10
CA HIS A 234 -18.82 -13.17 15.72
C HIS A 234 -18.20 -14.58 15.78
N LYS A 235 -18.79 -15.47 16.58
CA LYS A 235 -18.29 -16.83 16.83
C LYS A 235 -19.20 -17.83 16.13
N PHE A 236 -18.65 -18.66 15.24
CA PHE A 236 -19.40 -19.62 14.44
C PHE A 236 -18.65 -20.94 14.29
N CYS A 237 -19.37 -22.04 14.05
CA CYS A 237 -18.77 -23.34 13.82
C CYS A 237 -18.06 -23.40 12.46
N SER A 238 -16.80 -23.83 12.45
CA SER A 238 -15.94 -23.95 11.28
C SER A 238 -16.36 -25.05 10.31
N VAL A 239 -17.15 -26.03 10.78
CA VAL A 239 -17.61 -27.22 10.05
C VAL A 239 -18.98 -27.00 9.43
N CYS A 240 -19.98 -26.59 10.21
CA CYS A 240 -21.37 -26.43 9.74
C CYS A 240 -21.82 -24.97 9.55
N GLY A 241 -20.95 -23.98 9.78
CA GLY A 241 -21.25 -22.55 9.58
C GLY A 241 -22.22 -21.92 10.59
N VAL A 242 -22.84 -22.71 11.49
CA VAL A 242 -23.83 -22.22 12.45
C VAL A 242 -23.23 -21.15 13.37
N SER A 243 -23.92 -20.01 13.46
CA SER A 243 -23.57 -18.91 14.36
C SER A 243 -23.89 -19.28 15.81
N MET A 244 -22.90 -19.18 16.71
CA MET A 244 -23.02 -19.60 18.11
C MET A 244 -23.31 -18.41 19.04
N PHE A 245 -22.40 -17.45 19.10
CA PHE A 245 -22.52 -16.29 19.99
C PHE A 245 -21.71 -15.09 19.49
N ILE A 246 -21.82 -13.96 20.19
CA ILE A 246 -20.96 -12.79 20.01
C ILE A 246 -20.10 -12.62 21.26
N ASP A 247 -18.79 -12.44 21.08
CA ASP A 247 -17.87 -12.01 22.14
C ASP A 247 -17.49 -10.52 21.98
N LYS A 248 -17.03 -9.89 23.06
CA LYS A 248 -16.73 -8.46 23.16
C LYS A 248 -15.40 -8.28 23.89
N GLU A 249 -14.31 -8.15 23.15
CA GLU A 249 -12.97 -8.03 23.75
C GLU A 249 -12.65 -6.62 24.26
N LYS A 250 -13.32 -5.58 23.74
CA LYS A 250 -13.01 -4.19 24.09
C LYS A 250 -14.17 -3.24 23.87
N PHE A 251 -13.99 -2.03 24.39
CA PHE A 251 -14.87 -0.90 24.13
C PHE A 251 -14.64 -0.32 22.72
N PRO A 252 -15.68 0.19 22.05
CA PRO A 252 -15.52 1.07 20.90
C PRO A 252 -14.94 2.45 21.28
N GLU A 253 -14.41 3.14 20.27
CA GLU A 253 -13.75 4.46 20.41
C GLU A 253 -14.66 5.55 21.02
N ASP A 254 -15.98 5.42 20.86
CA ASP A 254 -16.98 6.37 21.38
C ASP A 254 -17.57 5.97 22.74
N ALA A 255 -17.16 4.84 23.34
CA ALA A 255 -17.71 4.35 24.61
C ALA A 255 -17.53 5.31 25.79
N ALA A 256 -16.58 6.26 25.70
CA ALA A 256 -16.43 7.36 26.65
C ALA A 256 -17.67 8.30 26.70
N LYS A 257 -18.55 8.26 25.68
CA LYS A 257 -19.81 9.00 25.62
C LYS A 257 -21.02 8.18 26.08
N TRP A 258 -20.84 6.89 26.34
CA TRP A 258 -21.93 6.01 26.78
C TRP A 258 -22.16 6.18 28.29
N PRO A 259 -23.39 5.97 28.80
CA PRO A 259 -23.64 5.95 30.24
C PRO A 259 -22.73 4.95 30.95
N ASP A 260 -22.22 5.31 32.14
CA ASP A 260 -21.28 4.46 32.89
C ASP A 260 -21.90 3.10 33.25
N THR A 261 -23.22 3.06 33.46
CA THR A 261 -24.05 1.86 33.68
C THR A 261 -24.20 0.93 32.47
N VAL A 262 -23.79 1.36 31.28
CA VAL A 262 -23.62 0.49 30.09
C VAL A 262 -22.15 0.11 29.93
N ARG A 263 -21.25 1.05 30.25
CA ARG A 263 -19.80 0.82 30.17
C ARG A 263 -19.36 -0.26 31.17
N SER A 264 -19.90 -0.28 32.37
CA SER A 264 -19.56 -1.22 33.46
C SER A 264 -19.83 -2.69 33.12
N ILE A 265 -20.80 -2.97 32.25
CA ILE A 265 -21.30 -4.31 31.92
C ILE A 265 -20.97 -4.76 30.49
N TRP A 266 -20.38 -3.86 29.69
CA TRP A 266 -20.28 -4.05 28.24
C TRP A 266 -19.55 -5.33 27.86
N LEU A 267 -18.43 -5.61 28.51
CA LEU A 267 -17.58 -6.77 28.24
C LEU A 267 -18.14 -8.08 28.84
N ASP A 268 -19.06 -7.96 29.80
CA ASP A 268 -19.66 -9.10 30.49
C ASP A 268 -20.86 -9.68 29.73
N ILE A 269 -21.52 -8.92 28.84
CA ILE A 269 -22.66 -9.43 28.08
C ILE A 269 -22.18 -10.30 26.91
N VAL A 270 -22.67 -11.55 26.84
CA VAL A 270 -22.35 -12.52 25.77
C VAL A 270 -23.63 -12.86 24.99
N PRO A 271 -23.94 -12.19 23.86
CA PRO A 271 -25.14 -12.50 23.08
C PRO A 271 -25.09 -13.92 22.50
N VAL A 272 -25.97 -14.81 22.94
CA VAL A 272 -26.05 -16.21 22.47
C VAL A 272 -27.17 -16.36 21.43
N ASN A 273 -26.90 -17.03 20.32
CA ASN A 273 -27.90 -17.30 19.28
C ASN A 273 -28.88 -18.37 19.75
N LEU A 274 -30.09 -17.97 20.12
CA LEU A 274 -31.15 -18.81 20.66
C LEU A 274 -31.51 -19.98 19.74
N ARG A 275 -31.29 -19.86 18.43
CA ARG A 275 -31.52 -20.92 17.44
C ARG A 275 -30.69 -22.19 17.65
N ILE A 276 -29.62 -22.15 18.44
CA ILE A 276 -28.77 -23.32 18.71
C ILE A 276 -29.22 -24.13 19.93
N LEU A 277 -30.10 -23.56 20.77
CA LEU A 277 -30.62 -24.19 21.99
C LEU A 277 -31.80 -25.09 21.64
N ASP A 278 -31.83 -26.30 22.21
CA ASP A 278 -32.74 -27.35 21.73
C ASP A 278 -34.14 -27.26 22.39
N ASP A 279 -34.25 -26.85 23.65
CA ASP A 279 -35.53 -26.79 24.41
C ASP A 279 -36.26 -25.43 24.35
N VAL A 280 -36.27 -24.77 23.19
CA VAL A 280 -36.93 -23.45 23.01
C VAL A 280 -38.32 -23.61 22.40
N ASP A 281 -39.35 -23.20 23.15
CA ASP A 281 -40.73 -23.11 22.66
C ASP A 281 -40.90 -21.86 21.79
N TRP A 282 -40.73 -22.01 20.48
CA TRP A 282 -40.84 -20.92 19.50
C TRP A 282 -42.27 -20.40 19.31
N ASP A 283 -43.29 -21.21 19.63
CA ASP A 283 -44.69 -20.81 19.51
C ASP A 283 -45.13 -19.90 20.65
N GLN A 284 -44.56 -20.07 21.85
CA GLN A 284 -44.80 -19.14 22.96
C GLN A 284 -43.82 -17.96 22.99
N LEU A 285 -42.65 -18.06 22.36
CA LEU A 285 -41.60 -17.04 22.42
C LEU A 285 -42.01 -15.67 21.85
N VAL A 286 -41.65 -14.59 22.55
CA VAL A 286 -41.79 -13.21 22.04
C VAL A 286 -40.42 -12.64 21.62
N VAL A 287 -40.21 -12.54 20.31
CA VAL A 287 -38.98 -11.98 19.70
C VAL A 287 -39.19 -10.52 19.31
N ARG A 288 -38.37 -9.60 19.83
CA ARG A 288 -38.38 -8.19 19.39
C ARG A 288 -37.58 -8.04 18.08
N LYS A 289 -38.17 -7.43 17.05
CA LYS A 289 -37.44 -6.98 15.84
C LYS A 289 -36.87 -5.58 16.06
N SER A 290 -35.61 -5.33 15.69
CA SER A 290 -35.02 -3.98 15.71
C SER A 290 -34.49 -3.55 14.35
N ASP A 291 -35.13 -2.53 13.75
CA ASP A 291 -34.54 -1.81 12.63
C ASP A 291 -33.45 -0.85 13.12
N MET A 292 -32.21 -1.16 12.76
CA MET A 292 -31.02 -0.33 12.92
C MET A 292 -30.41 0.07 11.59
N ALA A 293 -30.97 -0.35 10.45
CA ALA A 293 -30.48 -0.01 9.12
C ALA A 293 -31.09 1.30 8.62
N GLY A 294 -32.40 1.52 8.83
CA GLY A 294 -33.14 2.69 8.35
C GLY A 294 -32.82 4.02 9.05
N LYS A 295 -32.14 3.99 10.21
CA LYS A 295 -31.85 5.18 11.05
C LYS A 295 -30.40 5.66 11.02
N ILE A 296 -29.58 5.20 10.07
CA ILE A 296 -28.16 5.58 9.96
C ILE A 296 -27.98 6.61 8.84
N GLU A 297 -27.70 7.87 9.20
CA GLU A 297 -27.15 8.82 8.22
C GLU A 297 -25.77 8.33 7.72
N PRO A 298 -25.38 8.59 6.44
CA PRO A 298 -24.22 7.96 5.80
C PRO A 298 -22.84 8.19 6.45
N LYS A 299 -22.75 9.05 7.47
CA LYS A 299 -21.50 9.39 8.18
C LYS A 299 -21.25 8.56 9.44
N HIS A 300 -22.23 7.82 9.96
CA HIS A 300 -22.13 7.15 11.28
C HIS A 300 -22.48 5.65 11.26
N HIS A 301 -22.00 4.91 10.26
CA HIS A 301 -21.96 3.45 10.34
C HIS A 301 -20.95 2.98 11.42
N ASN A 302 -21.49 2.59 12.59
CA ASN A 302 -21.03 1.48 13.48
C ASN A 302 -21.41 1.63 14.98
N ASN A 303 -22.48 2.35 15.33
CA ASN A 303 -22.93 2.46 16.73
C ASN A 303 -24.05 1.46 17.08
N PHE A 304 -23.67 0.20 17.32
CA PHE A 304 -24.60 -0.91 17.65
C PHE A 304 -25.35 -0.73 18.99
N LEU A 305 -24.96 0.21 19.87
CA LEU A 305 -25.68 0.48 21.14
C LEU A 305 -26.18 1.89 21.32
N TYR A 306 -25.59 2.89 20.64
CA TYR A 306 -26.02 4.28 20.83
C TYR A 306 -27.52 4.45 20.49
N ASN A 307 -28.01 3.70 19.49
CA ASN A 307 -29.42 3.64 19.08
C ASN A 307 -30.28 2.64 19.89
N ILE A 308 -29.67 1.76 20.70
CA ILE A 308 -30.39 0.90 21.67
C ILE A 308 -30.73 1.70 22.94
N LEU A 309 -29.90 2.70 23.28
CA LEU A 309 -29.98 3.42 24.56
C LEU A 309 -30.80 4.72 24.50
N TYR A 310 -31.00 5.31 23.32
CA TYR A 310 -31.73 6.58 23.15
C TYR A 310 -32.67 6.52 21.93
N PRO A 311 -33.99 6.34 22.12
CA PRO A 311 -34.95 6.27 21.01
C PRO A 311 -35.43 7.63 20.47
N TYR A 312 -35.19 8.75 21.16
CA TYR A 312 -35.79 10.07 20.86
C TYR A 312 -34.90 11.28 21.14
N HIS A 313 -35.26 12.40 20.48
CA HIS A 313 -34.78 13.80 20.60
C HIS A 313 -33.59 14.20 19.70
N ILE A 314 -33.82 14.97 18.62
CA ILE A 314 -34.13 16.42 18.48
C ILE A 314 -32.85 17.25 18.30
N TYR A 315 -32.79 18.07 17.24
CA TYR A 315 -31.77 19.10 17.02
C TYR A 315 -31.84 20.20 18.09
N PRO A 316 -30.69 20.65 18.62
CA PRO A 316 -30.28 22.05 18.49
C PRO A 316 -28.84 22.15 17.95
N VAL A 317 -28.49 23.04 17.01
CA VAL A 317 -28.40 24.51 17.15
C VAL A 317 -27.37 24.95 18.20
N GLU A 318 -26.17 25.27 17.70
CA GLU A 318 -25.18 26.25 18.18
C GLU A 318 -24.63 26.23 19.63
N THR A 319 -23.38 26.71 19.74
CA THR A 319 -22.68 27.15 20.98
C THR A 319 -22.08 26.07 21.88
N LEU A 320 -20.75 25.86 21.77
CA LEU A 320 -19.77 25.84 22.89
C LEU A 320 -18.39 25.33 22.44
N PHE A 321 -17.56 26.21 21.87
CA PHE A 321 -16.09 26.07 21.91
C PHE A 321 -15.40 27.44 21.72
N TYR A 322 -15.62 28.34 22.67
CA TYR A 322 -14.84 29.58 22.84
C TYR A 322 -14.73 29.87 24.34
N TYR A 323 -13.80 29.21 25.03
CA TYR A 323 -13.37 29.62 26.37
C TYR A 323 -11.94 29.18 26.67
N ASN A 324 -10.99 29.95 26.14
CA ASN A 324 -9.68 30.17 26.76
C ASN A 324 -9.08 31.44 26.17
N LEU A 325 -9.43 32.57 26.79
CA LEU A 325 -8.74 33.88 26.78
C LEU A 325 -9.67 34.92 27.44
N ARG A 326 -9.64 34.98 28.78
CA ARG A 326 -10.10 36.13 29.56
C ARG A 326 -8.99 36.60 30.48
N GLN A 327 -8.12 37.45 29.93
CA GLN A 327 -7.48 38.52 30.69
C GLN A 327 -7.65 39.83 29.93
N LEU A 328 -7.64 40.93 30.69
CA LEU A 328 -7.79 42.34 30.29
C LEU A 328 -9.23 42.88 30.20
N ASN A 329 -9.41 44.00 30.92
CA ASN A 329 -10.64 44.74 31.16
C ASN A 329 -11.03 45.65 29.97
N LYS A 330 -12.34 45.81 29.70
CA LYS A 330 -13.09 47.09 29.73
C LYS A 330 -14.55 46.92 29.22
N PRO A 331 -15.53 47.71 29.73
CA PRO A 331 -16.94 47.72 29.31
C PRO A 331 -17.19 48.74 28.16
N PRO A 332 -18.43 48.88 27.62
CA PRO A 332 -18.66 48.99 26.17
C PRO A 332 -19.01 50.39 25.66
N SER A 333 -18.93 50.58 24.33
CA SER A 333 -19.66 51.64 23.63
C SER A 333 -20.20 51.22 22.25
N VAL A 334 -21.40 51.71 21.98
CA VAL A 334 -22.26 51.55 20.81
C VAL A 334 -21.62 52.12 19.53
N ILE A 335 -21.88 51.53 18.35
CA ILE A 335 -22.16 52.23 17.07
C ILE A 335 -22.77 51.29 16.00
N HIS A 336 -23.42 51.89 15.00
CA HIS A 336 -24.46 51.31 14.14
C HIS A 336 -24.05 50.32 13.04
N LYS A 337 -25.03 49.47 12.72
CA LYS A 337 -25.43 48.95 11.38
C LYS A 337 -24.56 49.38 10.19
N THR A 338 -23.96 48.39 9.53
CA THR A 338 -24.04 48.20 8.06
C THR A 338 -23.84 46.72 7.73
N ARG A 339 -24.64 46.17 6.80
CA ARG A 339 -24.42 44.82 6.24
C ARG A 339 -23.55 44.92 4.98
N PRO A 340 -22.40 44.22 4.90
CA PRO A 340 -21.83 43.80 3.63
C PRO A 340 -22.39 42.42 3.22
N LYS A 341 -22.36 42.15 1.91
CA LYS A 341 -22.90 40.92 1.30
C LYS A 341 -22.06 39.69 1.68
N LEU A 342 -22.69 38.50 1.65
CA LEU A 342 -21.98 37.21 1.68
C LEU A 342 -20.91 37.19 0.57
N ILE A 343 -19.64 37.20 0.96
CA ILE A 343 -18.57 36.73 0.09
C ILE A 343 -18.54 35.21 0.27
N THR A 344 -18.99 34.48 -0.75
CA THR A 344 -18.84 33.03 -0.80
C THR A 344 -17.35 32.69 -0.77
N THR A 345 -16.93 31.92 0.24
CA THR A 345 -15.56 31.44 0.32
C THR A 345 -15.26 30.55 -0.89
N PRO A 346 -14.23 30.87 -1.71
CA PRO A 346 -13.97 30.12 -2.92
C PRO A 346 -13.49 28.69 -2.57
N THR A 347 -13.93 27.72 -3.37
CA THR A 347 -13.78 26.28 -3.11
C THR A 347 -12.33 25.78 -2.99
N TRP A 348 -11.35 26.58 -3.46
CA TRP A 348 -9.93 26.29 -3.26
C TRP A 348 -9.50 26.37 -1.79
N ALA A 349 -10.08 27.25 -0.98
CA ALA A 349 -9.71 27.41 0.43
C ALA A 349 -10.13 26.19 1.28
N LEU A 350 -11.25 25.56 0.93
CA LEU A 350 -11.68 24.29 1.54
C LEU A 350 -10.73 23.13 1.18
N ARG A 351 -10.25 23.09 -0.07
CA ARG A 351 -9.25 22.11 -0.52
C ARG A 351 -7.87 22.32 0.10
N TRP A 352 -7.45 23.57 0.35
CA TRP A 352 -6.21 23.85 1.08
C TRP A 352 -6.28 23.40 2.55
N ARG A 353 -7.42 23.57 3.22
CA ARG A 353 -7.64 22.98 4.56
C ARG A 353 -7.62 21.45 4.54
N GLN A 354 -8.11 20.81 3.47
CA GLN A 354 -7.95 19.36 3.29
C GLN A 354 -6.49 18.96 3.03
N GLY A 355 -5.71 19.76 2.27
CA GLY A 355 -4.28 19.53 2.06
C GLY A 355 -3.46 19.60 3.36
N LEU A 356 -3.73 20.57 4.23
CA LEU A 356 -3.13 20.62 5.58
C LEU A 356 -3.55 19.43 6.45
N ALA A 357 -4.76 18.89 6.28
CA ALA A 357 -5.17 17.66 6.95
C ALA A 357 -4.48 16.40 6.41
N VAL A 358 -3.90 16.41 5.19
CA VAL A 358 -3.07 15.29 4.68
C VAL A 358 -1.73 15.20 5.41
N VAL A 359 -1.19 16.31 5.91
CA VAL A 359 -0.02 16.28 6.83
C VAL A 359 -0.35 15.51 8.12
N MET A 360 -1.61 15.53 8.57
CA MET A 360 -2.07 14.76 9.74
C MET A 360 -2.35 13.27 9.45
N PHE A 361 -2.23 12.80 8.20
CA PHE A 361 -2.27 11.35 7.90
C PHE A 361 -0.96 10.61 8.22
N TRP A 362 0.09 11.30 8.67
CA TRP A 362 1.37 10.71 9.08
C TRP A 362 1.31 10.09 10.50
N LYS A 363 0.14 9.65 10.94
CA LYS A 363 -0.01 8.96 12.22
C LYS A 363 0.41 7.50 12.04
N LYS A 364 1.50 7.12 12.70
CA LYS A 364 1.98 5.73 12.78
C LYS A 364 0.80 4.80 13.13
N PRO A 365 0.55 3.72 12.36
CA PRO A 365 -0.52 2.78 12.69
C PRO A 365 -0.32 2.18 14.08
N ASP A 366 -1.37 2.17 14.90
CA ASP A 366 -1.29 1.76 16.32
C ASP A 366 -0.90 0.28 16.50
N ASN A 367 -0.96 -0.52 15.43
CA ASN A 367 -0.57 -1.93 15.38
C ASN A 367 0.90 -2.19 14.95
N VAL A 368 1.71 -1.14 14.77
CA VAL A 368 3.16 -1.24 14.52
C VAL A 368 3.87 -1.01 15.85
N ALA A 369 4.65 -1.99 16.33
CA ALA A 369 5.45 -1.81 17.54
C ALA A 369 6.69 -0.94 17.31
N GLY A 370 7.36 -0.53 18.38
CA GLY A 370 8.63 0.22 18.30
C GLY A 370 8.48 1.67 17.88
N THR A 371 9.61 2.37 17.73
CA THR A 371 9.63 3.76 17.25
C THR A 371 9.99 3.78 15.76
N THR A 372 9.29 4.57 14.96
CA THR A 372 9.65 4.79 13.54
C THR A 372 10.57 5.99 13.34
N ALA A 373 10.87 6.74 14.40
CA ALA A 373 11.73 7.93 14.34
C ALA A 373 13.16 7.63 13.84
N PRO A 374 13.88 6.57 14.29
CA PRO A 374 15.20 6.24 13.74
C PRO A 374 15.11 5.92 12.25
N ALA A 375 14.16 5.06 11.83
CA ALA A 375 13.99 4.73 10.41
C ALA A 375 13.71 5.96 9.53
N ILE A 376 12.92 6.93 10.03
CA ILE A 376 12.64 8.19 9.34
C ILE A 376 13.88 9.09 9.32
N LEU A 377 14.59 9.25 10.44
CA LEU A 377 15.83 10.06 10.52
C LEU A 377 16.95 9.49 9.64
N ILE A 378 17.13 8.17 9.64
CA ILE A 378 18.06 7.45 8.76
C ILE A 378 17.67 7.69 7.29
N GLY A 379 16.39 7.53 6.96
CA GLY A 379 15.91 7.77 5.59
C GLY A 379 16.06 9.22 5.14
N LEU A 380 15.81 10.20 6.02
CA LEU A 380 16.01 11.62 5.76
C LEU A 380 17.49 11.98 5.64
N PHE A 381 18.37 11.38 6.45
CA PHE A 381 19.81 11.55 6.34
C PHE A 381 20.33 11.02 4.98
N VAL A 382 19.87 9.85 4.54
CA VAL A 382 20.33 9.25 3.28
C VAL A 382 19.84 10.05 2.05
N THR A 383 18.87 10.97 2.20
CA THR A 383 18.53 11.94 1.13
C THR A 383 19.67 12.91 0.80
N PHE A 384 20.70 13.06 1.65
CA PHE A 384 21.85 13.92 1.35
C PHE A 384 22.61 13.48 0.08
N GLY A 385 22.52 12.21 -0.35
CA GLY A 385 23.02 11.80 -1.67
C GLY A 385 22.20 12.37 -2.84
N GLY A 386 20.93 12.71 -2.61
CA GLY A 386 20.10 13.48 -3.52
C GLY A 386 20.50 14.96 -3.55
N LEU A 387 20.84 15.54 -2.39
CA LEU A 387 21.39 16.91 -2.32
C LEU A 387 22.72 17.00 -3.07
N LEU A 388 23.64 16.04 -2.87
CA LEU A 388 24.91 15.94 -3.59
C LEU A 388 24.69 15.88 -5.11
N TYR A 389 23.80 15.01 -5.59
CA TYR A 389 23.41 14.93 -7.00
C TYR A 389 22.84 16.27 -7.52
N GLY A 390 21.87 16.85 -6.81
CA GLY A 390 21.25 18.11 -7.19
C GLY A 390 22.25 19.28 -7.25
N TYR A 391 23.23 19.29 -6.33
CA TYR A 391 24.26 20.31 -6.30
C TYR A 391 25.21 20.21 -7.50
N ASP A 392 25.78 19.03 -7.77
CA ASP A 392 26.63 18.76 -8.96
C ASP A 392 25.92 19.07 -10.29
N THR A 393 24.62 18.77 -10.35
CA THR A 393 23.74 19.07 -11.50
C THR A 393 23.55 20.57 -11.69
N GLY A 394 23.44 21.33 -10.60
CA GLY A 394 23.18 22.77 -10.64
C GLY A 394 24.40 23.59 -11.03
N ILE A 395 25.58 23.27 -10.49
CA ILE A 395 26.80 24.08 -10.62
C ILE A 395 27.37 24.20 -12.05
N ILE A 396 26.82 23.51 -13.05
CA ILE A 396 27.35 23.66 -14.41
C ILE A 396 26.79 24.87 -15.15
N SER A 397 25.57 25.32 -14.79
CA SER A 397 24.85 26.43 -15.46
C SER A 397 25.47 27.79 -15.18
N GLY A 398 25.98 28.01 -13.96
CA GLY A 398 26.72 29.22 -13.60
C GLY A 398 28.20 29.14 -13.93
N ILE A 399 28.89 28.03 -13.64
CA ILE A 399 30.34 27.89 -13.91
C ILE A 399 30.70 28.27 -15.35
N ILE A 400 30.01 27.68 -16.34
CA ILE A 400 30.31 27.93 -17.77
C ILE A 400 29.93 29.34 -18.24
N ALA A 401 29.22 30.11 -17.41
CA ALA A 401 28.84 31.50 -17.64
C ALA A 401 29.71 32.51 -16.87
N THR A 402 30.64 32.06 -16.01
CA THR A 402 31.52 32.99 -15.26
C THR A 402 32.61 33.58 -16.16
N PRO A 403 32.95 34.89 -16.01
CA PRO A 403 33.92 35.55 -16.89
C PRO A 403 35.31 34.91 -16.87
N TRP A 404 35.82 34.58 -15.68
CA TRP A 404 37.15 33.97 -15.54
C TRP A 404 37.22 32.59 -16.21
N TRP A 405 36.22 31.74 -15.99
CA TRP A 405 36.17 30.39 -16.57
C TRP A 405 36.11 30.47 -18.11
N LEU A 406 35.28 31.36 -18.67
CA LEU A 406 35.24 31.62 -20.11
C LEU A 406 36.61 32.09 -20.63
N GLN A 407 37.28 33.00 -19.92
CA GLN A 407 38.56 33.55 -20.35
C GLN A 407 39.67 32.48 -20.42
N GLN A 408 39.66 31.49 -19.52
CA GLN A 408 40.62 30.37 -19.52
C GLN A 408 40.26 29.26 -20.50
N PHE A 409 39.02 28.75 -20.46
CA PHE A 409 38.64 27.50 -21.12
C PHE A 409 38.01 27.66 -22.50
N ALA A 410 37.45 28.82 -22.84
CA ALA A 410 36.82 29.03 -24.14
C ALA A 410 37.84 29.36 -25.24
N THR A 411 37.58 28.85 -26.45
CA THR A 411 38.47 29.04 -27.62
C THR A 411 37.97 30.09 -28.61
N GLN A 412 36.70 30.49 -28.56
CA GLN A 412 36.10 31.46 -29.48
C GLN A 412 35.96 32.85 -28.83
N VAL A 413 36.03 33.91 -29.64
CA VAL A 413 35.67 35.28 -29.25
C VAL A 413 34.15 35.45 -29.34
N ASP A 414 33.54 36.22 -28.44
CA ASP A 414 32.10 36.47 -28.44
C ASP A 414 31.69 37.26 -29.71
N PRO A 415 30.71 36.79 -30.51
CA PRO A 415 30.26 37.47 -31.74
C PRO A 415 29.71 38.89 -31.53
N HIS A 416 29.29 39.24 -30.32
CA HIS A 416 28.71 40.53 -29.97
C HIS A 416 29.65 41.44 -29.18
N ASP A 417 30.76 40.91 -28.64
CA ASP A 417 31.74 41.66 -27.88
C ASP A 417 33.15 41.08 -28.07
N ALA A 418 33.94 41.68 -28.95
CA ALA A 418 35.29 41.23 -29.28
C ALA A 418 36.28 41.23 -28.08
N SER A 419 35.92 41.83 -26.95
CA SER A 419 36.72 41.78 -25.72
C SER A 419 36.47 40.53 -24.87
N LYS A 420 35.40 39.77 -25.14
CA LYS A 420 34.98 38.59 -24.38
C LYS A 420 35.23 37.30 -25.16
N LYS A 421 35.38 36.19 -24.43
CA LYS A 421 35.39 34.83 -25.00
C LYS A 421 34.05 34.15 -24.76
N ALA A 422 33.66 33.29 -25.70
CA ALA A 422 32.45 32.48 -25.65
C ALA A 422 32.78 31.02 -25.98
N LEU A 423 32.08 30.06 -25.36
CA LEU A 423 32.21 28.66 -25.71
C LEU A 423 31.61 28.38 -27.10
N THR A 424 32.26 27.48 -27.84
CA THR A 424 31.61 26.88 -29.03
C THR A 424 30.46 25.95 -28.59
N PRO A 425 29.49 25.65 -29.48
CA PRO A 425 28.49 24.61 -29.21
C PRO A 425 29.12 23.26 -28.84
N ALA A 426 30.23 22.89 -29.48
CA ALA A 426 30.95 21.65 -29.21
C ALA A 426 31.58 21.61 -27.80
N GLN A 427 32.29 22.67 -27.39
CA GLN A 427 32.85 22.75 -26.03
C GLN A 427 31.75 22.74 -24.96
N THR A 428 30.65 23.45 -25.21
CA THR A 428 29.49 23.47 -24.30
C THR A 428 28.86 22.08 -24.18
N ALA A 429 28.66 21.39 -25.30
CA ALA A 429 28.11 20.04 -25.34
C ALA A 429 29.01 19.04 -24.61
N GLU A 430 30.32 19.08 -24.86
CA GLU A 430 31.32 18.24 -24.17
C GLU A 430 31.25 18.42 -22.65
N VAL A 431 31.39 19.66 -22.17
CA VAL A 431 31.46 19.99 -20.74
C VAL A 431 30.18 19.62 -19.97
N VAL A 432 29.01 19.91 -20.54
CA VAL A 432 27.73 19.68 -19.87
C VAL A 432 27.33 18.20 -19.95
N SER A 433 27.47 17.57 -21.12
CA SER A 433 26.96 16.21 -21.32
C SER A 433 27.84 15.12 -20.71
N ILE A 434 29.17 15.28 -20.65
CA ILE A 434 30.08 14.19 -20.26
C ILE A 434 29.79 13.61 -18.86
N LEU A 435 29.28 14.43 -17.95
CA LEU A 435 28.84 13.97 -16.64
C LEU A 435 27.70 12.95 -16.75
N SER A 436 26.74 13.20 -17.64
CA SER A 436 25.62 12.28 -17.90
C SER A 436 26.07 10.96 -18.55
N ALA A 437 27.15 10.99 -19.35
CA ALA A 437 27.78 9.76 -19.84
C ALA A 437 28.41 8.96 -18.68
N GLY A 438 29.07 9.64 -17.75
CA GLY A 438 29.57 9.02 -16.51
C GLY A 438 28.45 8.40 -15.68
N THR A 439 27.35 9.13 -15.44
CA THR A 439 26.23 8.64 -14.63
C THR A 439 25.50 7.47 -15.26
N PHE A 440 25.46 7.35 -16.60
CA PHE A 440 24.95 6.17 -17.30
C PHE A 440 25.72 4.90 -16.90
N PHE A 441 27.05 4.92 -17.01
CA PHE A 441 27.88 3.77 -16.61
C PHE A 441 27.85 3.53 -15.10
N GLY A 442 27.84 4.59 -14.30
CA GLY A 442 27.68 4.50 -12.84
C GLY A 442 26.38 3.82 -12.42
N ALA A 443 25.25 4.18 -13.04
CA ALA A 443 23.95 3.58 -12.75
C ALA A 443 23.89 2.08 -13.12
N LEU A 444 24.56 1.67 -14.21
CA LEU A 444 24.70 0.26 -14.59
C LEU A 444 25.60 -0.53 -13.62
N ALA A 445 26.70 0.06 -13.15
CA ALA A 445 27.60 -0.55 -12.17
C ALA A 445 26.99 -0.66 -10.75
N ALA A 446 25.99 0.16 -10.44
CA ALA A 446 25.40 0.27 -9.11
C ALA A 446 24.77 -1.03 -8.58
N ALA A 447 23.99 -1.74 -9.41
CA ALA A 447 23.30 -2.95 -9.00
C ALA A 447 24.26 -4.10 -8.62
N PRO A 448 25.24 -4.51 -9.45
CA PRO A 448 26.18 -5.57 -9.07
C PRO A 448 27.02 -5.17 -7.85
N LEU A 449 27.45 -3.90 -7.73
CA LEU A 449 28.21 -3.43 -6.58
C LEU A 449 27.40 -3.53 -5.27
N ALA A 450 26.16 -3.05 -5.27
CA ALA A 450 25.28 -3.06 -4.11
C ALA A 450 24.79 -4.46 -3.69
N ASP A 451 24.71 -5.40 -4.65
CA ASP A 451 24.39 -6.80 -4.37
C ASP A 451 25.60 -7.63 -3.90
N GLN A 452 26.83 -7.25 -4.25
CA GLN A 452 28.05 -7.94 -3.79
C GLN A 452 28.58 -7.42 -2.45
N LEU A 453 28.54 -6.10 -2.22
CA LEU A 453 29.18 -5.45 -1.07
C LEU A 453 28.21 -4.93 -0.02
N GLY A 454 26.91 -4.87 -0.33
CA GLY A 454 25.90 -4.21 0.50
C GLY A 454 25.73 -2.75 0.12
N ARG A 455 24.60 -2.15 0.53
CA ARG A 455 24.21 -0.81 0.10
C ARG A 455 25.06 0.24 0.81
N ARG A 456 25.44 0.02 2.08
CA ARG A 456 26.30 0.91 2.87
C ARG A 456 27.71 1.02 2.26
N ARG A 457 28.35 -0.11 1.97
CA ARG A 457 29.72 -0.13 1.41
C ARG A 457 29.75 0.37 -0.02
N ALA A 458 28.78 -0.03 -0.85
CA ALA A 458 28.67 0.45 -2.23
C ALA A 458 28.48 1.97 -2.29
N LEU A 459 27.70 2.57 -1.37
CA LEU A 459 27.52 4.03 -1.33
C LEU A 459 28.80 4.77 -0.95
N MET A 460 29.58 4.26 0.02
CA MET A 460 30.88 4.87 0.37
C MET A 460 31.87 4.83 -0.80
N ILE A 461 31.92 3.71 -1.54
CA ILE A 461 32.74 3.60 -2.77
C ILE A 461 32.27 4.60 -3.83
N ALA A 462 30.96 4.75 -4.03
CA ALA A 462 30.40 5.69 -4.99
C ALA A 462 30.76 7.15 -4.67
N VAL A 463 30.74 7.54 -3.40
CA VAL A 463 31.18 8.87 -2.94
C VAL A 463 32.70 9.04 -3.07
N GLY A 464 33.49 7.98 -2.88
CA GLY A 464 34.93 7.99 -3.13
C GLY A 464 35.26 8.28 -4.60
N VAL A 465 34.60 7.56 -5.53
CA VAL A 465 34.73 7.80 -6.98
C VAL A 465 34.28 9.21 -7.35
N PHE A 466 33.15 9.68 -6.81
CA PHE A 466 32.70 11.07 -6.97
C PHE A 466 33.77 12.07 -6.54
N SER A 467 34.33 11.90 -5.34
CA SER A 467 35.35 12.79 -4.76
C SER A 467 36.62 12.86 -5.63
N ILE A 468 37.05 11.74 -6.23
CA ILE A 468 38.17 11.74 -7.20
C ILE A 468 37.84 12.62 -8.41
N GLY A 469 36.63 12.53 -8.95
CA GLY A 469 36.17 13.38 -10.04
C GLY A 469 36.09 14.86 -9.68
N VAL A 470 35.72 15.18 -8.43
CA VAL A 470 35.77 16.55 -7.88
C VAL A 470 37.23 17.04 -7.78
N THR A 471 38.19 16.22 -7.34
CA THR A 471 39.62 16.58 -7.30
C THR A 471 40.13 17.02 -8.66
N LEU A 472 39.84 16.23 -9.69
CA LEU A 472 40.26 16.50 -11.07
C LEU A 472 39.64 17.81 -11.61
N GLN A 473 38.38 18.10 -11.26
CA GLN A 473 37.73 19.36 -11.61
C GLN A 473 38.33 20.58 -10.88
N VAL A 474 38.58 20.50 -9.56
CA VAL A 474 39.17 21.62 -8.80
C VAL A 474 40.61 21.91 -9.26
N ALA A 475 41.38 20.86 -9.55
CA ALA A 475 42.76 20.97 -10.02
C ALA A 475 42.91 21.35 -11.50
N SER A 476 41.81 21.48 -12.26
CA SER A 476 41.89 21.68 -13.71
C SER A 476 42.34 23.10 -14.08
N MET A 477 43.38 23.18 -14.91
CA MET A 477 43.82 24.39 -15.62
C MET A 477 43.68 24.26 -17.15
N ALA A 478 43.19 23.11 -17.62
CA ALA A 478 42.92 22.83 -19.03
C ALA A 478 41.65 21.99 -19.17
N LEU A 479 40.90 22.22 -20.25
CA LEU A 479 39.57 21.64 -20.45
C LEU A 479 39.51 20.10 -20.39
N PRO A 480 40.47 19.34 -20.96
CA PRO A 480 40.41 17.87 -20.91
C PRO A 480 40.43 17.29 -19.50
N LEU A 481 41.15 17.92 -18.55
CA LEU A 481 41.21 17.47 -17.16
C LEU A 481 39.89 17.75 -16.42
N TYR A 482 39.24 18.89 -16.72
CA TYR A 482 37.92 19.22 -16.20
C TYR A 482 36.85 18.24 -16.73
N VAL A 483 36.87 17.95 -18.03
CA VAL A 483 35.98 16.98 -18.70
C VAL A 483 36.17 15.57 -18.15
N ALA A 484 37.41 15.11 -17.98
CA ALA A 484 37.71 13.81 -17.36
C ALA A 484 37.22 13.76 -15.90
N GLY A 485 37.42 14.84 -15.14
CA GLY A 485 36.89 14.97 -13.77
C GLY A 485 35.36 14.90 -13.71
N ARG A 486 34.66 15.54 -14.66
CA ARG A 486 33.19 15.45 -14.77
C ARG A 486 32.70 14.05 -15.14
N PHE A 487 33.42 13.33 -16.01
CA PHE A 487 33.10 11.92 -16.29
C PHE A 487 33.21 11.05 -15.03
N VAL A 488 34.33 11.13 -14.31
CA VAL A 488 34.57 10.34 -13.09
C VAL A 488 33.59 10.72 -11.97
N ALA A 489 33.31 12.00 -11.79
CA ALA A 489 32.27 12.47 -10.85
C ALA A 489 30.90 11.90 -11.22
N GLY A 490 30.55 11.92 -12.51
CA GLY A 490 29.35 11.31 -13.05
C GLY A 490 29.23 9.82 -12.72
N VAL A 491 30.30 9.03 -12.85
CA VAL A 491 30.28 7.59 -12.46
C VAL A 491 29.91 7.43 -10.98
N GLY A 492 30.41 8.31 -10.11
CA GLY A 492 30.00 8.38 -8.70
C GLY A 492 28.52 8.73 -8.50
N VAL A 493 28.05 9.83 -9.11
CA VAL A 493 26.64 10.29 -9.04
C VAL A 493 25.67 9.25 -9.59
N GLY A 494 26.03 8.56 -10.68
CA GLY A 494 25.24 7.47 -11.27
C GLY A 494 25.01 6.33 -10.28
N MET A 495 26.06 5.89 -9.58
CA MET A 495 25.94 4.90 -8.51
C MET A 495 25.08 5.39 -7.35
N ILE A 496 25.31 6.62 -6.87
CA ILE A 496 24.51 7.25 -5.79
C ILE A 496 23.02 7.28 -6.17
N SER A 497 22.68 7.60 -7.42
CA SER A 497 21.29 7.71 -7.92
C SER A 497 20.49 6.42 -7.92
N VAL A 498 21.16 5.26 -7.85
CA VAL A 498 20.51 3.94 -7.72
C VAL A 498 20.58 3.44 -6.28
N ILE A 499 21.72 3.60 -5.60
CA ILE A 499 21.95 3.02 -4.27
C ILE A 499 21.16 3.76 -3.17
N VAL A 500 21.02 5.09 -3.26
CA VAL A 500 20.29 5.88 -2.26
C VAL A 500 18.80 5.50 -2.20
N PRO A 501 18.03 5.51 -3.31
CA PRO A 501 16.63 5.05 -3.29
C PRO A 501 16.47 3.59 -2.85
N LEU A 502 17.40 2.70 -3.23
CA LEU A 502 17.39 1.31 -2.76
C LEU A 502 17.51 1.23 -1.24
N TYR A 503 18.55 1.85 -0.66
CA TYR A 503 18.78 1.88 0.78
C TYR A 503 17.56 2.47 1.52
N GLN A 504 17.04 3.61 1.07
CA GLN A 504 15.83 4.20 1.66
C GLN A 504 14.62 3.26 1.60
N SER A 505 14.37 2.62 0.45
CA SER A 505 13.21 1.73 0.26
C SER A 505 13.26 0.48 1.13
N GLU A 506 14.47 -0.01 1.44
CA GLU A 506 14.73 -1.16 2.30
C GLU A 506 14.64 -0.79 3.79
N MET A 507 15.03 0.43 4.20
CA MET A 507 14.95 0.90 5.61
C MET A 507 13.57 1.43 6.01
N ALA A 508 12.84 2.00 5.05
CA ALA A 508 11.54 2.58 5.27
C ALA A 508 10.51 1.56 5.80
N PRO A 509 9.79 1.87 6.90
CA PRO A 509 8.55 1.19 7.24
C PRO A 509 7.58 1.26 6.06
N LYS A 510 6.87 0.15 5.78
CA LYS A 510 6.02 -0.02 4.59
C LYS A 510 5.04 1.14 4.34
N TRP A 511 4.51 1.73 5.41
CA TRP A 511 3.48 2.79 5.38
C TRP A 511 4.03 4.21 5.13
N VAL A 512 5.34 4.47 5.25
CA VAL A 512 5.97 5.77 4.89
C VAL A 512 6.85 5.70 3.64
N ARG A 513 7.01 4.51 3.03
CA ARG A 513 8.01 4.28 1.97
C ARG A 513 7.91 5.27 0.81
N GLY A 514 6.72 5.46 0.23
CA GLY A 514 6.53 6.38 -0.90
C GLY A 514 6.94 7.81 -0.58
N VAL A 515 6.52 8.32 0.59
CA VAL A 515 6.88 9.64 1.11
C VAL A 515 8.40 9.79 1.32
N LEU A 516 9.05 8.76 1.88
CA LEU A 516 10.49 8.78 2.16
C LEU A 516 11.34 8.69 0.88
N VAL A 517 10.80 8.13 -0.21
CA VAL A 517 11.42 8.21 -1.54
C VAL A 517 11.19 9.61 -2.15
N CYS A 518 10.05 10.27 -1.93
CA CYS A 518 9.85 11.64 -2.41
C CYS A 518 10.80 12.66 -1.77
N THR A 519 11.29 12.43 -0.54
CA THR A 519 12.27 13.34 0.09
C THR A 519 13.65 13.28 -0.59
N TYR A 520 13.97 12.22 -1.35
CA TYR A 520 15.14 12.20 -2.24
C TYR A 520 15.03 13.26 -3.34
N GLN A 521 13.86 13.38 -4.00
CA GLN A 521 13.61 14.43 -4.98
C GLN A 521 13.65 15.83 -4.35
N LEU A 522 13.08 16.00 -3.14
CA LEU A 522 13.17 17.27 -2.43
C LEU A 522 14.63 17.67 -2.17
N ALA A 523 15.46 16.73 -1.71
CA ALA A 523 16.89 16.97 -1.51
C ALA A 523 17.62 17.35 -2.82
N ILE A 524 17.29 16.73 -3.96
CA ILE A 524 17.79 17.15 -5.29
C ILE A 524 17.44 18.60 -5.57
N THR A 525 16.17 19.01 -5.36
CA THR A 525 15.77 20.41 -5.62
C THR A 525 16.44 21.41 -4.67
N VAL A 526 16.70 21.02 -3.42
CA VAL A 526 17.48 21.84 -2.47
C VAL A 526 18.94 21.92 -2.89
N GLY A 527 19.55 20.83 -3.38
CA GLY A 527 20.90 20.83 -3.94
C GLY A 527 21.04 21.80 -5.11
N LEU A 528 20.10 21.76 -6.06
CA LEU A 528 20.03 22.70 -7.20
C LEU A 528 19.90 24.16 -6.75
N LEU A 529 19.11 24.43 -5.71
CA LEU A 529 18.96 25.78 -5.15
C LEU A 529 20.24 26.26 -4.47
N VAL A 530 20.89 25.42 -3.65
CA VAL A 530 22.13 25.76 -2.96
C VAL A 530 23.27 25.98 -3.97
N ALA A 531 23.33 25.19 -5.05
CA ALA A 531 24.25 25.44 -6.17
C ALA A 531 24.02 26.83 -6.79
N ALA A 532 22.80 27.13 -7.22
CA ALA A 532 22.47 28.42 -7.85
C ALA A 532 22.74 29.63 -6.93
N ILE A 533 22.53 29.50 -5.61
CA ILE A 533 22.87 30.54 -4.63
C ILE A 533 24.39 30.73 -4.54
N VAL A 534 25.17 29.65 -4.46
CA VAL A 534 26.64 29.72 -4.39
C VAL A 534 27.21 30.35 -5.66
N GLU A 535 26.70 29.98 -6.83
CA GLU A 535 27.09 30.59 -8.12
C GLU A 535 26.69 32.06 -8.24
N TYR A 536 25.52 32.45 -7.71
CA TYR A 536 25.08 33.85 -7.65
C TYR A 536 26.04 34.74 -6.84
N PHE A 537 26.78 34.18 -5.88
CA PHE A 537 27.82 34.89 -5.14
C PHE A 537 29.24 34.68 -5.71
N SER A 538 29.54 33.55 -6.38
CA SER A 538 30.89 33.27 -6.89
C SER A 538 31.19 33.87 -8.28
N ASN A 539 30.17 34.22 -9.06
CA ASN A 539 30.36 34.76 -10.42
C ASN A 539 31.07 36.12 -10.49
N SER A 540 31.03 36.90 -9.40
CA SER A 540 31.73 38.19 -9.26
C SER A 540 33.19 38.06 -8.80
N ILE A 541 33.75 36.85 -8.76
CA ILE A 541 35.14 36.61 -8.35
C ILE A 541 36.02 36.54 -9.59
N ASP A 542 36.97 37.48 -9.74
CA ASP A 542 37.83 37.58 -10.93
C ASP A 542 39.00 36.57 -10.98
N THR A 543 38.88 35.43 -10.29
CA THR A 543 39.95 34.41 -10.18
C THR A 543 39.40 32.99 -10.32
N ALA A 544 40.29 31.99 -10.35
CA ALA A 544 39.94 30.56 -10.38
C ALA A 544 38.95 30.14 -9.28
N ALA A 545 38.95 30.85 -8.15
CA ALA A 545 38.02 30.62 -7.05
C ALA A 545 36.53 30.75 -7.46
N SER A 546 36.21 31.49 -8.52
CA SER A 546 34.84 31.61 -9.07
C SER A 546 34.18 30.28 -9.39
N PHE A 547 34.93 29.32 -9.94
CA PHE A 547 34.47 27.96 -10.22
C PHE A 547 35.01 26.93 -9.21
N GLN A 548 36.23 27.12 -8.70
CA GLN A 548 36.82 26.18 -7.74
C GLN A 548 36.05 26.14 -6.41
N ILE A 549 35.50 27.25 -5.91
CA ILE A 549 34.71 27.25 -4.67
C ILE A 549 33.40 26.46 -4.84
N PRO A 550 32.55 26.71 -5.85
CA PRO A 550 31.39 25.85 -6.13
C PRO A 550 31.76 24.37 -6.28
N VAL A 551 32.77 24.05 -7.09
CA VAL A 551 33.17 22.66 -7.32
C VAL A 551 33.67 22.01 -6.02
N ALA A 552 34.51 22.68 -5.23
CA ALA A 552 35.07 22.13 -3.99
C ALA A 552 34.03 21.97 -2.87
N LEU A 553 32.95 22.77 -2.85
CA LEU A 553 31.88 22.61 -1.86
C LEU A 553 31.18 21.24 -1.95
N GLN A 554 31.32 20.53 -3.07
CA GLN A 554 30.87 19.13 -3.21
C GLN A 554 31.49 18.18 -2.17
N TYR A 555 32.71 18.46 -1.68
CA TYR A 555 33.32 17.68 -0.61
C TYR A 555 32.56 17.77 0.71
N LEU A 556 31.85 18.88 0.98
CA LEU A 556 31.01 19.01 2.18
C LEU A 556 29.88 17.97 2.15
N TRP A 557 29.18 17.88 1.01
CA TRP A 557 28.07 16.93 0.83
C TRP A 557 28.55 15.48 0.80
N ALA A 558 29.69 15.21 0.14
CA ALA A 558 30.35 13.92 0.13
C ALA A 558 30.78 13.49 1.55
N GLY A 559 31.43 14.38 2.30
CA GLY A 559 31.90 14.16 3.66
C GLY A 559 30.75 13.89 4.64
N ILE A 560 29.68 14.71 4.59
CA ILE A 560 28.46 14.47 5.38
C ILE A 560 27.94 13.06 5.11
N LEU A 561 27.74 12.69 3.84
CA LEU A 561 27.18 11.39 3.48
C LEU A 561 28.07 10.22 3.97
N VAL A 562 29.38 10.27 3.73
CA VAL A 562 30.32 9.21 4.18
C VAL A 562 30.34 9.10 5.70
N LEU A 563 30.41 10.21 6.44
CA LEU A 563 30.44 10.18 7.91
C LEU A 563 29.18 9.52 8.49
N GLY A 564 28.00 9.80 7.94
CA GLY A 564 26.79 9.09 8.36
C GLY A 564 26.79 7.62 7.93
N MET A 565 27.23 7.28 6.71
CA MET A 565 27.34 5.87 6.29
C MET A 565 28.34 5.07 7.12
N ILE A 566 29.29 5.71 7.82
CA ILE A 566 30.14 5.03 8.82
C ILE A 566 29.33 4.65 10.08
N VAL A 567 28.36 5.47 10.51
CA VAL A 567 27.55 5.22 11.72
C VAL A 567 26.34 4.32 11.45
N LEU A 568 25.75 4.40 10.26
CA LEU A 568 24.51 3.70 9.90
C LEU A 568 24.68 2.18 9.74
N PRO A 569 23.65 1.38 10.05
CA PRO A 569 23.65 -0.07 9.81
C PRO A 569 23.59 -0.41 8.31
N GLU A 570 23.91 -1.65 7.95
CA GLU A 570 23.60 -2.19 6.62
C GLU A 570 22.15 -2.69 6.57
N THR A 571 21.58 -2.88 5.38
CA THR A 571 20.15 -3.20 5.27
C THR A 571 19.82 -4.63 5.74
N PRO A 572 18.80 -4.87 6.61
CA PRO A 572 18.46 -6.23 7.04
C PRO A 572 18.12 -7.18 5.88
N ARG A 573 17.57 -6.65 4.78
CA ARG A 573 17.31 -7.40 3.54
C ARG A 573 18.60 -7.88 2.86
N TYR A 574 19.64 -7.03 2.80
CA TYR A 574 20.94 -7.46 2.28
C TYR A 574 21.60 -8.48 3.22
N LEU A 575 21.53 -8.26 4.53
CA LEU A 575 22.12 -9.16 5.52
C LEU A 575 21.49 -10.56 5.48
N ILE A 576 20.15 -10.67 5.41
CA ILE A 576 19.45 -11.93 5.18
C ILE A 576 19.84 -12.56 3.82
N LYS A 577 19.95 -11.78 2.75
CA LYS A 577 20.46 -12.25 1.44
C LYS A 577 21.91 -12.78 1.47
N ARG A 578 22.67 -12.45 2.51
CA ARG A 578 24.04 -12.96 2.76
C ARG A 578 24.09 -14.10 3.79
N GLY A 579 22.95 -14.53 4.34
CA GLY A 579 22.88 -15.51 5.44
C GLY A 579 23.30 -14.94 6.81
N LEU A 580 23.39 -13.62 6.96
CA LEU A 580 23.82 -12.94 8.18
C LEU A 580 22.61 -12.58 9.05
N HIS A 581 21.87 -13.59 9.49
CA HIS A 581 20.59 -13.45 10.21
C HIS A 581 20.72 -12.65 11.52
N ALA A 582 21.75 -12.92 12.34
CA ALA A 582 21.99 -12.20 13.59
C ALA A 582 22.30 -10.70 13.37
N GLU A 583 23.10 -10.36 12.34
CA GLU A 583 23.36 -8.97 11.97
C GLU A 583 22.09 -8.28 11.44
N ALA A 584 21.27 -8.98 10.66
CA ALA A 584 20.00 -8.45 10.17
C ALA A 584 19.04 -8.11 11.32
N ALA A 585 19.00 -8.97 12.34
CA ALA A 585 18.21 -8.79 13.55
C ALA A 585 18.70 -7.58 14.37
N ALA A 586 20.01 -7.46 14.60
CA ALA A 586 20.61 -6.31 15.28
C ALA A 586 20.40 -4.99 14.51
N ALA A 587 20.54 -5.00 13.18
CA ALA A 587 20.27 -3.85 12.33
C ALA A 587 18.80 -3.43 12.40
N LEU A 588 17.85 -4.37 12.32
CA LEU A 588 16.43 -4.06 12.43
C LEU A 588 16.05 -3.56 13.83
N SER A 589 16.62 -4.15 14.89
CA SER A 589 16.47 -3.71 16.29
C SER A 589 16.87 -2.24 16.45
N ARG A 590 18.04 -1.86 15.95
CA ARG A 590 18.53 -0.47 15.97
C ARG A 590 17.60 0.49 15.20
N ILE A 591 17.07 0.06 14.05
CA ILE A 591 16.18 0.88 13.20
C ILE A 591 14.77 1.03 13.81
N ARG A 592 14.26 0.01 14.52
CA ARG A 592 12.92 -0.01 15.14
C ARG A 592 12.92 0.46 16.60
N ARG A 593 14.09 0.54 17.26
CA ARG A 593 14.23 0.68 18.73
C ARG A 593 13.31 -0.30 19.46
N LEU A 594 13.53 -1.58 19.17
CA LEU A 594 12.92 -2.72 19.83
C LEU A 594 14.01 -3.68 20.24
N ASP A 595 13.81 -4.39 21.35
CA ASP A 595 14.66 -5.51 21.72
C ASP A 595 14.66 -6.58 20.61
N ILE A 596 15.76 -7.31 20.46
CA ILE A 596 15.94 -8.33 19.44
C ILE A 596 14.98 -9.53 19.61
N THR A 597 14.49 -9.77 20.82
CA THR A 597 13.49 -10.80 21.15
C THR A 597 12.05 -10.32 21.03
N HIS A 598 11.81 -9.02 20.80
CA HIS A 598 10.46 -8.46 20.82
C HIS A 598 9.58 -9.06 19.71
N PRO A 599 8.38 -9.61 20.01
CA PRO A 599 7.60 -10.41 19.04
C PRO A 599 7.36 -9.74 17.69
N ALA A 600 7.00 -8.45 17.68
CA ALA A 600 6.78 -7.71 16.43
C ALA A 600 8.04 -7.47 15.57
N LEU A 601 9.23 -7.61 16.15
CA LEU A 601 10.51 -7.54 15.42
C LEU A 601 10.87 -8.93 14.87
N VAL A 602 10.66 -9.99 15.67
CA VAL A 602 10.76 -11.38 15.22
C VAL A 602 9.81 -11.65 14.05
N ASP A 603 8.55 -11.21 14.13
CA ASP A 603 7.57 -11.20 13.04
C ASP A 603 8.13 -10.54 11.76
N GLU A 604 8.76 -9.35 11.87
CA GLU A 604 9.26 -8.60 10.71
C GLU A 604 10.51 -9.25 10.09
N ILE A 605 11.37 -9.90 10.90
CA ILE A 605 12.51 -10.69 10.41
C ILE A 605 12.01 -11.94 9.69
N ALA A 606 11.15 -12.73 10.33
CA ALA A 606 10.58 -13.95 9.75
C ALA A 606 9.83 -13.65 8.44
N GLU A 607 9.18 -12.49 8.33
CA GLU A 607 8.59 -12.04 7.06
C GLU A 607 9.65 -11.77 5.99
N ILE A 608 10.78 -11.13 6.32
CA ILE A 608 11.87 -10.89 5.36
C ILE A 608 12.54 -12.21 4.94
N GLU A 609 12.74 -13.14 5.88
CA GLU A 609 13.30 -14.47 5.63
C GLU A 609 12.39 -15.33 4.75
N ALA A 610 11.09 -15.38 5.05
CA ALA A 610 10.11 -16.09 4.23
C ALA A 610 10.03 -15.52 2.80
N ASN A 611 10.06 -14.19 2.65
CA ASN A 611 10.17 -13.55 1.35
C ASN A 611 11.47 -13.95 0.62
N HIS A 612 12.61 -14.01 1.33
CA HIS A 612 13.88 -14.41 0.73
C HIS A 612 13.91 -15.89 0.32
N ALA A 613 13.35 -16.79 1.14
CA ALA A 613 13.21 -18.21 0.80
C ALA A 613 12.31 -18.41 -0.43
N TYR A 614 11.24 -17.63 -0.56
CA TYR A 614 10.39 -17.59 -1.76
C TYR A 614 11.13 -17.04 -2.99
N GLU A 615 11.97 -16.01 -2.82
CA GLU A 615 12.84 -15.54 -3.92
C GLU A 615 13.85 -16.60 -4.39
N ILE A 616 14.38 -17.42 -3.46
CA ILE A 616 15.29 -18.53 -3.77
C ILE A 616 14.54 -19.67 -4.50
N SER A 617 13.32 -20.02 -4.08
CA SER A 617 12.55 -21.10 -4.72
C SER A 617 12.13 -20.76 -6.16
N LEU A 618 12.00 -19.47 -6.48
CA LEU A 618 11.85 -18.97 -7.86
C LEU A 618 13.14 -19.04 -8.69
N GLY A 619 14.26 -19.55 -8.15
CA GLY A 619 15.57 -19.63 -8.80
C GLY A 619 16.33 -18.30 -8.87
N PRO A 620 17.60 -18.31 -9.33
CA PRO A 620 18.44 -17.11 -9.36
C PRO A 620 17.83 -16.00 -10.24
N SER A 621 18.12 -14.73 -9.92
CA SER A 621 17.75 -13.61 -10.79
C SER A 621 18.81 -13.35 -11.85
N THR A 622 18.44 -13.45 -13.10
CA THR A 622 19.30 -13.16 -14.26
C THR A 622 18.90 -11.84 -14.90
N TYR A 623 19.77 -11.27 -15.75
CA TYR A 623 19.36 -10.12 -16.57
C TYR A 623 18.29 -10.51 -17.61
N ARG A 624 18.25 -11.77 -18.07
CA ARG A 624 17.20 -12.28 -18.97
C ARG A 624 15.82 -12.16 -18.33
N ASP A 625 15.69 -12.44 -17.04
CA ASP A 625 14.41 -12.34 -16.31
C ASP A 625 13.87 -10.91 -16.28
N VAL A 626 14.75 -9.90 -16.26
CA VAL A 626 14.36 -8.48 -16.28
C VAL A 626 13.60 -8.13 -17.58
N PHE A 627 13.98 -8.74 -18.70
CA PHE A 627 13.35 -8.50 -20.01
C PHE A 627 12.20 -9.46 -20.33
N PHE A 628 12.29 -10.72 -19.91
CA PHE A 628 11.38 -11.79 -20.37
C PHE A 628 10.64 -12.55 -19.26
N GLY A 629 10.92 -12.25 -17.99
CA GLY A 629 10.29 -12.95 -16.87
C GLY A 629 8.85 -12.51 -16.57
N SER A 630 8.21 -13.28 -15.71
CA SER A 630 6.83 -13.06 -15.27
C SER A 630 6.77 -12.40 -13.88
N PRO A 631 5.70 -11.62 -13.56
CA PRO A 631 4.63 -11.21 -14.46
C PRO A 631 5.01 -9.96 -15.26
N HIS A 632 5.06 -10.12 -16.60
CA HIS A 632 5.32 -9.07 -17.59
C HIS A 632 6.52 -8.14 -17.26
N LEU A 633 7.64 -8.70 -16.78
CA LEU A 633 8.78 -7.90 -16.29
C LEU A 633 9.36 -6.97 -17.37
N GLY A 634 9.44 -7.41 -18.63
CA GLY A 634 9.85 -6.55 -19.75
C GLY A 634 8.92 -5.35 -19.98
N ARG A 635 7.61 -5.49 -19.75
CA ARG A 635 6.67 -4.36 -19.81
C ARG A 635 6.92 -3.39 -18.66
N ARG A 636 7.15 -3.92 -17.46
CA ARG A 636 7.42 -3.12 -16.25
C ARG A 636 8.74 -2.35 -16.41
N LEU A 637 9.76 -3.00 -16.99
CA LEU A 637 11.02 -2.36 -17.37
C LEU A 637 10.80 -1.25 -18.40
N LEU A 638 10.06 -1.52 -19.48
CA LEU A 638 9.73 -0.51 -20.50
C LEU A 638 8.94 0.67 -19.92
N THR A 639 8.01 0.43 -18.98
CA THR A 639 7.32 1.49 -18.23
C THR A 639 8.32 2.32 -17.41
N GLY A 640 9.26 1.68 -16.71
CA GLY A 640 10.26 2.37 -15.89
C GLY A 640 11.25 3.19 -16.71
N CYS A 641 11.84 2.59 -17.75
CA CYS A 641 12.72 3.30 -18.68
C CYS A 641 11.99 4.45 -19.38
N GLY A 642 10.80 4.19 -19.94
CA GLY A 642 10.00 5.20 -20.64
C GLY A 642 9.61 6.37 -19.74
N LEU A 643 9.24 6.14 -18.47
CA LEU A 643 8.98 7.22 -17.51
C LEU A 643 10.20 8.10 -17.30
N PHE A 644 11.38 7.52 -17.05
CA PHE A 644 12.60 8.27 -16.85
C PHE A 644 13.06 9.01 -18.10
N MET A 645 12.92 8.40 -19.28
CA MET A 645 13.19 9.06 -20.55
C MET A 645 12.26 10.26 -20.77
N LEU A 646 10.96 10.09 -20.50
CA LEU A 646 9.97 11.16 -20.67
C LEU A 646 10.09 12.27 -19.62
N GLN A 647 10.56 11.94 -18.41
CA GLN A 647 10.97 12.94 -17.43
C GLN A 647 12.05 13.87 -18.01
N GLN A 648 13.06 13.32 -18.70
CA GLN A 648 14.12 14.13 -19.32
C GLN A 648 13.64 14.88 -20.57
N LEU A 649 12.86 14.23 -21.45
CA LEU A 649 12.23 14.86 -22.61
C LEU A 649 11.17 15.91 -22.26
N SER A 650 10.80 16.06 -20.99
CA SER A 650 10.03 17.22 -20.53
C SER A 650 10.81 18.54 -20.61
N GLY A 651 12.12 18.51 -20.90
CA GLY A 651 12.96 19.71 -21.00
C GLY A 651 13.42 20.28 -19.66
N CYS A 652 13.34 19.51 -18.55
CA CYS A 652 13.70 20.02 -17.23
C CYS A 652 15.19 20.34 -17.14
N ASN A 653 16.03 19.44 -17.62
CA ASN A 653 17.48 19.59 -17.60
C ASN A 653 17.98 20.65 -18.58
N PHE A 654 17.20 20.99 -19.61
CA PHE A 654 17.47 22.17 -20.43
C PHE A 654 17.48 23.44 -19.57
N ILE A 655 16.47 23.62 -18.71
CA ILE A 655 16.40 24.76 -17.78
C ILE A 655 17.50 24.71 -16.71
N PHE A 656 17.85 23.53 -16.19
CA PHE A 656 18.86 23.43 -15.13
C PHE A 656 20.30 23.58 -15.62
N TYR A 657 20.63 23.22 -16.86
CA TYR A 657 21.99 23.33 -17.41
C TYR A 657 22.24 24.58 -18.24
N PHE A 658 21.21 25.10 -18.91
CA PHE A 658 21.33 26.21 -19.85
C PHE A 658 20.42 27.40 -19.48
N GLY A 659 19.69 27.32 -18.37
CA GLY A 659 18.78 28.37 -17.91
C GLY A 659 19.48 29.71 -17.72
N ASN A 660 20.66 29.72 -17.10
CA ASN A 660 21.45 30.93 -16.94
C ASN A 660 21.80 31.56 -18.30
N SER A 661 22.51 30.85 -19.16
CA SER A 661 22.96 31.38 -20.46
C SER A 661 21.82 31.72 -21.43
N PHE A 662 20.72 30.97 -21.41
CA PHE A 662 19.53 31.24 -22.22
C PHE A 662 18.76 32.47 -21.72
N PHE A 663 18.37 32.51 -20.44
CA PHE A 663 17.58 33.63 -19.92
C PHE A 663 18.42 34.90 -19.69
N ASN A 664 19.75 34.81 -19.57
CA ASN A 664 20.60 36.01 -19.57
C ASN A 664 20.43 36.83 -20.85
N LYS A 665 20.25 36.19 -22.01
CA LYS A 665 19.95 36.88 -23.29
C LYS A 665 18.55 37.53 -23.33
N ILE A 666 17.66 37.19 -22.40
CA ILE A 666 16.26 37.64 -22.35
C ILE A 666 16.06 38.75 -21.30
N ILE A 667 16.70 38.62 -20.13
CA ILE A 667 16.51 39.51 -18.96
C ILE A 667 17.80 40.12 -18.38
N GLY A 668 18.97 39.85 -18.97
CA GLY A 668 20.26 40.37 -18.50
C GLY A 668 20.72 39.89 -17.11
N SER A 669 20.05 38.89 -16.52
CA SER A 669 20.29 38.43 -15.14
C SER A 669 20.07 36.91 -14.98
N GLY A 670 20.76 36.11 -15.80
CA GLY A 670 20.59 34.65 -15.84
C GLY A 670 20.84 33.92 -14.50
N PHE A 671 21.82 34.37 -13.70
CA PHE A 671 22.07 33.82 -12.35
C PHE A 671 20.86 34.04 -11.41
N LEU A 672 20.23 35.22 -11.47
CA LEU A 672 19.03 35.52 -10.67
C LEU A 672 17.84 34.66 -11.13
N PHE A 673 17.66 34.48 -12.44
CA PHE A 673 16.68 33.52 -12.97
C PHE A 673 16.91 32.12 -12.40
N GLN A 674 18.15 31.64 -12.36
CA GLN A 674 18.47 30.28 -11.88
C GLN A 674 18.13 30.11 -10.39
N VAL A 675 18.37 31.12 -9.55
CA VAL A 675 17.96 31.13 -8.13
C VAL A 675 16.44 31.08 -8.00
N VAL A 676 15.70 31.95 -8.71
CA VAL A 676 14.23 32.00 -8.64
C VAL A 676 13.61 30.70 -9.19
N ALA A 677 14.11 30.18 -10.31
CA ALA A 677 13.71 28.90 -10.88
C ALA A 677 13.85 27.75 -9.88
N ASN A 678 14.96 27.70 -9.14
CA ASN A 678 15.20 26.67 -8.14
C ASN A 678 14.37 26.87 -6.85
N CYS A 679 14.08 28.11 -6.44
CA CYS A 679 13.09 28.38 -5.39
C CYS A 679 11.70 27.82 -5.78
N VAL A 680 11.27 28.06 -7.02
CA VAL A 680 9.99 27.54 -7.55
C VAL A 680 10.02 26.00 -7.63
N ASN A 681 11.16 25.39 -7.98
CA ASN A 681 11.36 23.93 -8.00
C ASN A 681 11.21 23.31 -6.60
N VAL A 682 11.86 23.88 -5.58
CA VAL A 682 11.74 23.43 -4.18
C VAL A 682 10.29 23.57 -3.68
N ILE A 683 9.68 24.74 -3.87
CA ILE A 683 8.29 25.00 -3.44
C ILE A 683 7.30 24.08 -4.17
N GLY A 684 7.50 23.83 -5.46
CA GLY A 684 6.66 22.92 -6.26
C GLY A 684 6.80 21.46 -5.86
N THR A 685 7.93 21.03 -5.31
CA THR A 685 8.13 19.64 -4.87
C THR A 685 7.29 19.29 -3.63
N LEU A 686 7.00 20.28 -2.76
CA LEU A 686 6.21 20.06 -1.53
C LEU A 686 4.77 19.55 -1.83
N PRO A 687 3.97 20.18 -2.73
CA PRO A 687 2.72 19.60 -3.20
C PRO A 687 2.84 18.18 -3.76
N GLY A 688 3.93 17.84 -4.46
CA GLY A 688 4.14 16.50 -5.02
C GLY A 688 4.19 15.41 -3.95
N ILE A 689 4.87 15.68 -2.82
CA ILE A 689 4.94 14.79 -1.65
C ILE A 689 3.54 14.54 -1.05
N VAL A 690 2.68 15.57 -1.01
CA VAL A 690 1.34 15.48 -0.43
C VAL A 690 0.35 14.80 -1.38
N PHE A 691 0.46 15.07 -2.69
CA PHE A 691 -0.50 14.59 -3.66
C PHE A 691 -0.25 13.14 -4.12
N VAL A 692 0.98 12.62 -4.05
CA VAL A 692 1.30 11.27 -4.55
C VAL A 692 0.45 10.17 -3.89
N GLU A 693 0.14 10.31 -2.59
CA GLU A 693 -0.70 9.36 -1.84
C GLU A 693 -2.21 9.66 -1.92
N SER A 694 -2.59 10.92 -2.16
CA SER A 694 -4.00 11.34 -2.13
C SER A 694 -4.68 11.32 -3.51
N LEU A 695 -3.98 11.71 -4.58
CA LEU A 695 -4.49 11.74 -5.95
C LEU A 695 -4.11 10.52 -6.81
N GLY A 696 -3.10 9.75 -6.40
CA GLY A 696 -2.58 8.60 -7.15
C GLY A 696 -1.50 8.99 -8.15
N ARG A 697 -0.57 8.06 -8.43
CA ARG A 697 0.63 8.29 -9.24
C ARG A 697 0.25 8.57 -10.70
N ARG A 698 -0.68 7.79 -11.26
CA ARG A 698 -1.07 7.85 -12.67
C ARG A 698 -1.78 9.17 -13.00
N ARG A 699 -2.67 9.63 -12.12
CA ARG A 699 -3.45 10.88 -12.32
C ARG A 699 -2.55 12.12 -12.27
N LEU A 700 -1.56 12.14 -11.38
CA LEU A 700 -0.58 13.24 -11.29
C LEU A 700 0.29 13.36 -12.52
N LEU A 701 0.86 12.25 -13.01
CA LEU A 701 1.68 12.26 -14.22
C LEU A 701 0.90 12.75 -15.45
N MET A 702 -0.35 12.32 -15.62
CA MET A 702 -1.21 12.80 -16.72
C MET A 702 -1.51 14.30 -16.58
N ALA A 703 -1.91 14.78 -15.39
CA ALA A 703 -2.22 16.20 -15.17
C ALA A 703 -0.98 17.09 -15.34
N GLY A 704 0.18 16.63 -14.85
CA GLY A 704 1.47 17.28 -15.03
C GLY A 704 1.86 17.40 -16.50
N ALA A 705 1.71 16.32 -17.28
CA ALA A 705 2.05 16.32 -18.70
C ALA A 705 1.23 17.34 -19.50
N VAL A 706 -0.08 17.44 -19.24
CA VAL A 706 -0.96 18.43 -19.89
C VAL A 706 -0.56 19.86 -19.51
N SER A 707 -0.32 20.14 -18.23
CA SER A 707 0.06 21.49 -17.77
C SER A 707 1.43 21.91 -18.30
N MET A 708 2.44 21.03 -18.25
CA MET A 708 3.77 21.28 -18.82
C MET A 708 3.70 21.53 -20.33
N ALA A 709 3.02 20.66 -21.08
CA ALA A 709 2.82 20.82 -22.52
C ALA A 709 2.16 22.16 -22.85
N THR A 710 1.10 22.53 -22.12
CA THR A 710 0.40 23.81 -22.32
C THR A 710 1.33 24.99 -22.11
N CYS A 711 2.09 25.01 -21.01
CA CYS A 711 3.03 26.10 -20.72
C CYS A 711 4.13 26.21 -21.79
N GLN A 712 4.73 25.09 -22.18
CA GLN A 712 5.83 25.06 -23.15
C GLN A 712 5.38 25.43 -24.57
N LEU A 713 4.21 24.96 -25.01
CA LEU A 713 3.63 25.32 -26.30
C LEU A 713 3.24 26.80 -26.37
N ILE A 714 2.78 27.40 -25.27
CA ILE A 714 2.53 28.85 -25.19
C ILE A 714 3.85 29.63 -25.31
N VAL A 715 4.90 29.23 -24.57
CA VAL A 715 6.23 29.85 -24.67
C VAL A 715 6.78 29.78 -26.10
N ALA A 716 6.66 28.62 -26.76
CA ALA A 716 7.12 28.43 -28.12
C ALA A 716 6.32 29.24 -29.15
N ALA A 717 4.99 29.35 -28.98
CA ALA A 717 4.11 30.10 -29.86
C ALA A 717 4.35 31.62 -29.77
N VAL A 718 4.38 32.18 -28.55
CA VAL A 718 4.73 33.60 -28.34
C VAL A 718 6.15 33.87 -28.83
N GLY A 719 7.08 32.94 -28.58
CA GLY A 719 8.45 32.91 -29.07
C GLY A 719 8.60 33.00 -30.59
N SER A 720 7.64 32.43 -31.31
CA SER A 720 7.65 32.38 -32.78
C SER A 720 7.07 33.64 -33.44
N VAL A 721 6.21 34.39 -32.73
CA VAL A 721 5.54 35.58 -33.26
C VAL A 721 6.30 36.86 -32.90
N ASN A 722 6.69 37.02 -31.63
CA ASN A 722 7.27 38.27 -31.12
C ASN A 722 8.78 38.21 -30.88
N GLY A 723 9.41 37.03 -30.96
CA GLY A 723 10.83 36.85 -30.61
C GLY A 723 11.13 37.31 -29.18
N LEU A 724 12.29 37.93 -28.97
CA LEU A 724 12.74 38.44 -27.67
C LEU A 724 12.60 39.97 -27.51
N THR A 725 11.96 40.65 -28.47
CA THR A 725 11.99 42.12 -28.61
C THR A 725 10.95 42.86 -27.77
N SER A 726 9.95 42.16 -27.24
CA SER A 726 8.85 42.73 -26.47
C SER A 726 8.95 42.35 -24.99
N ASP A 727 9.02 43.36 -24.11
CA ASP A 727 9.00 43.20 -22.64
C ASP A 727 7.77 42.37 -22.17
N THR A 728 6.60 42.57 -22.79
CA THR A 728 5.40 41.76 -22.53
C THR A 728 5.62 40.28 -22.84
N SER A 729 6.30 39.97 -23.95
CA SER A 729 6.60 38.59 -24.34
C SER A 729 7.63 37.96 -23.40
N ASN A 730 8.66 38.73 -23.00
CA ASN A 730 9.67 38.27 -22.04
C ASN A 730 9.07 37.95 -20.66
N LYS A 731 8.15 38.79 -20.17
CA LYS A 731 7.37 38.53 -18.95
C LYS A 731 6.49 37.28 -19.05
N LEU A 732 5.87 37.04 -20.20
CA LEU A 732 5.11 35.81 -20.45
C LEU A 732 6.00 34.57 -20.46
N TYR A 733 7.19 34.61 -21.07
CA TYR A 733 8.15 33.49 -21.03
C TYR A 733 8.49 33.10 -19.59
N LEU A 734 8.89 34.07 -18.77
CA LEU A 734 9.19 33.86 -17.35
C LEU A 734 8.02 33.23 -16.60
N ALA A 735 6.81 33.80 -16.72
CA ALA A 735 5.63 33.31 -16.03
C ALA A 735 5.31 31.85 -16.38
N PHE A 736 5.26 31.50 -17.67
CA PHE A 736 4.95 30.14 -18.10
C PHE A 736 6.09 29.15 -17.82
N VAL A 737 7.35 29.58 -17.86
CA VAL A 737 8.50 28.74 -17.47
C VAL A 737 8.48 28.44 -15.98
N TYR A 738 8.16 29.40 -15.11
CA TYR A 738 8.01 29.12 -13.67
C TYR A 738 6.80 28.23 -13.37
N ILE A 739 5.66 28.41 -14.04
CA ILE A 739 4.49 27.50 -13.91
C ILE A 739 4.85 26.08 -14.40
N TYR A 740 5.63 25.97 -15.48
CA TYR A 740 6.17 24.71 -15.97
C TYR A 740 7.07 24.02 -14.93
N ILE A 741 8.05 24.73 -14.35
CA ILE A 741 8.96 24.19 -13.31
C ILE A 741 8.15 23.74 -12.08
N PHE A 742 7.22 24.56 -11.60
CA PHE A 742 6.34 24.22 -10.48
C PHE A 742 5.51 22.95 -10.79
N THR A 743 4.98 22.84 -12.01
CA THR A 743 4.22 21.68 -12.47
C THR A 743 5.10 20.43 -12.51
N PHE A 744 6.29 20.51 -13.08
CA PHE A 744 7.26 19.41 -13.13
C PHE A 744 7.60 18.92 -11.72
N ALA A 745 7.96 19.84 -10.83
CA ALA A 745 8.31 19.56 -9.44
C ALA A 745 7.17 18.92 -8.64
N SER A 746 5.92 19.36 -8.86
CA SER A 746 4.74 18.80 -8.18
C SER A 746 4.22 17.48 -8.78
N THR A 747 4.78 17.02 -9.91
CA THR A 747 4.31 15.82 -10.61
C THR A 747 5.47 14.92 -11.09
N TRP A 748 6.04 15.18 -12.27
CA TRP A 748 7.00 14.32 -12.95
C TRP A 748 8.34 14.15 -12.23
N GLY A 749 8.79 15.16 -11.46
CA GLY A 749 9.98 15.07 -10.63
C GLY A 749 9.92 13.90 -9.65
N PRO A 750 9.07 13.95 -8.58
CA PRO A 750 9.04 12.91 -7.57
C PRO A 750 8.34 11.63 -8.03
N VAL A 751 7.28 11.71 -8.84
CA VAL A 751 6.43 10.54 -9.12
C VAL A 751 7.13 9.50 -10.00
N CYS A 752 8.07 9.88 -10.87
CA CYS A 752 8.83 8.89 -11.65
C CYS A 752 9.71 7.99 -10.76
N TRP A 753 10.35 8.56 -9.73
CA TRP A 753 11.14 7.79 -8.75
C TRP A 753 10.25 6.87 -7.90
N VAL A 754 9.06 7.34 -7.50
CA VAL A 754 8.10 6.53 -6.74
C VAL A 754 7.60 5.35 -7.56
N VAL A 755 7.10 5.60 -8.78
CA VAL A 755 6.58 4.53 -9.65
C VAL A 755 7.67 3.52 -9.97
N THR A 756 8.89 3.95 -10.31
CA THR A 756 9.99 3.01 -10.62
C THR A 756 10.45 2.19 -9.41
N ALA A 757 10.37 2.72 -8.19
CA ALA A 757 10.63 1.94 -6.97
C ALA A 757 9.49 0.95 -6.62
N GLU A 758 8.25 1.24 -7.03
CA GLU A 758 7.05 0.43 -6.74
C GLU A 758 6.80 -0.68 -7.78
N ILE A 759 7.05 -0.44 -9.07
CA ILE A 759 6.70 -1.38 -10.14
C ILE A 759 7.67 -2.54 -10.33
N PHE A 760 8.70 -2.73 -9.52
CA PHE A 760 9.62 -3.88 -9.68
C PHE A 760 9.54 -4.89 -8.53
N PRO A 761 9.32 -6.20 -8.81
CA PRO A 761 9.33 -7.23 -7.79
C PRO A 761 10.74 -7.43 -7.24
N LEU A 762 10.81 -7.87 -5.99
CA LEU A 762 12.05 -7.90 -5.20
C LEU A 762 13.20 -8.63 -5.92
N LYS A 763 12.93 -9.84 -6.42
CA LYS A 763 13.89 -10.73 -7.13
C LYS A 763 14.74 -10.00 -8.19
N VAL A 764 14.15 -9.07 -8.95
CA VAL A 764 14.82 -8.33 -10.04
C VAL A 764 15.03 -6.84 -9.75
N ARG A 765 14.54 -6.32 -8.62
CA ARG A 765 14.43 -4.86 -8.37
C ARG A 765 15.71 -4.09 -8.62
N ALA A 766 16.83 -4.51 -8.03
CA ALA A 766 18.10 -3.78 -8.17
C ALA A 766 18.54 -3.66 -9.63
N LYS A 767 18.43 -4.75 -10.41
CA LYS A 767 18.78 -4.81 -11.84
C LYS A 767 17.82 -3.95 -12.67
N SER A 768 16.51 -4.06 -12.43
CA SER A 768 15.50 -3.28 -13.14
C SER A 768 15.59 -1.78 -12.86
N MET A 769 15.84 -1.39 -11.61
CA MET A 769 16.08 0.01 -11.22
C MET A 769 17.36 0.54 -11.85
N SER A 770 18.46 -0.23 -11.82
CA SER A 770 19.73 0.16 -12.46
C SER A 770 19.57 0.44 -13.96
N ILE A 771 18.90 -0.44 -14.71
CA ILE A 771 18.61 -0.23 -16.16
C ILE A 771 17.64 0.94 -16.39
N SER A 772 16.62 1.08 -15.54
CA SER A 772 15.66 2.19 -15.65
C SER A 772 16.36 3.54 -15.42
N THR A 773 17.13 3.66 -14.34
CA THR A 773 17.91 4.85 -14.01
C THR A 773 19.00 5.11 -15.06
N SER A 774 19.66 4.09 -15.62
CA SER A 774 20.61 4.31 -16.73
C SER A 774 19.91 4.92 -17.95
N SER A 775 18.66 4.54 -18.26
CA SER A 775 17.92 5.16 -19.37
C SER A 775 17.59 6.65 -19.13
N ASN A 776 17.44 7.08 -17.87
CA ASN A 776 17.36 8.50 -17.50
C ASN A 776 18.64 9.22 -17.94
N TRP A 777 19.78 8.68 -17.53
CA TRP A 777 21.10 9.26 -17.74
C TRP A 777 21.55 9.25 -19.20
N LEU A 778 21.24 8.18 -19.94
CA LEU A 778 21.51 8.10 -21.38
C LEU A 778 20.78 9.21 -22.14
N LEU A 779 19.51 9.46 -21.83
CA LEU A 779 18.76 10.50 -22.52
C LEU A 779 19.10 11.90 -22.02
N ASN A 780 19.49 12.02 -20.75
CA ASN A 780 20.09 13.25 -20.22
C ASN A 780 21.37 13.62 -21.00
N PHE A 781 22.26 12.65 -21.24
CA PHE A 781 23.46 12.83 -22.08
C PHE A 781 23.09 13.32 -23.49
N VAL A 782 22.14 12.65 -24.17
CA VAL A 782 21.70 13.04 -25.52
C VAL A 782 21.13 14.45 -25.55
N ILE A 783 20.30 14.83 -24.58
CA ILE A 783 19.71 16.18 -24.50
C ILE A 783 20.78 17.23 -24.21
N ALA A 784 21.66 16.98 -23.24
CA ALA A 784 22.75 17.88 -22.88
C ALA A 784 23.76 18.07 -24.02
N TYR A 785 24.02 17.03 -24.82
CA TYR A 785 24.90 17.09 -25.98
C TYR A 785 24.24 17.81 -27.17
N ALA A 786 22.97 17.53 -27.46
CA ALA A 786 22.27 18.12 -28.59
C ALA A 786 21.90 19.60 -28.39
N THR A 787 21.51 19.99 -27.17
CA THR A 787 20.96 21.33 -26.89
C THR A 787 21.85 22.49 -27.34
N PRO A 788 23.19 22.49 -27.12
CA PRO A 788 24.06 23.56 -27.62
C PRO A 788 24.03 23.74 -29.14
N TYR A 789 23.82 22.68 -29.92
CA TYR A 789 23.64 22.78 -31.37
C TYR A 789 22.22 23.24 -31.77
N LEU A 790 21.21 22.97 -30.93
CA LEU A 790 19.85 23.48 -31.13
C LEU A 790 19.75 24.99 -30.84
N LEU A 791 20.58 25.52 -29.94
CA LEU A 791 20.58 26.93 -29.51
C LEU A 791 21.74 27.76 -30.03
N GLY A 792 22.77 27.13 -30.59
CA GLY A 792 23.94 27.81 -31.11
C GLY A 792 23.62 28.64 -32.35
N SER A 793 24.36 29.73 -32.52
CA SER A 793 24.29 30.60 -33.70
C SER A 793 25.60 30.44 -34.46
N GLY A 794 25.62 29.58 -35.50
CA GLY A 794 26.83 29.25 -36.26
C GLY A 794 26.65 28.04 -37.20
N PRO A 795 27.64 27.71 -38.04
CA PRO A 795 27.54 26.61 -39.00
C PRO A 795 27.23 25.28 -38.31
N GLY A 796 26.17 24.59 -38.76
CA GLY A 796 25.70 23.33 -38.18
C GLY A 796 24.82 23.46 -36.93
N SER A 797 24.51 24.68 -36.48
CA SER A 797 23.54 24.92 -35.39
C SER A 797 22.21 25.45 -35.93
N LEU A 798 21.11 25.22 -35.21
CA LEU A 798 19.75 25.53 -35.67
C LEU A 798 19.16 26.86 -35.16
N ASP A 799 19.83 27.55 -34.24
CA ASP A 799 19.41 28.84 -33.65
C ASP A 799 17.92 28.91 -33.27
N LEU A 800 17.37 27.84 -32.67
CA LEU A 800 15.93 27.71 -32.43
C LEU A 800 15.40 28.75 -31.44
N GLY A 801 16.24 29.26 -30.53
CA GLY A 801 15.83 30.17 -29.47
C GLY A 801 14.62 29.61 -28.68
N PRO A 802 13.57 30.42 -28.42
CA PRO A 802 12.34 29.95 -27.78
C PRO A 802 11.59 28.82 -28.51
N LYS A 803 11.86 28.56 -29.80
CA LYS A 803 11.18 27.49 -30.56
C LYS A 803 11.56 26.09 -30.07
N ILE A 804 12.66 25.94 -29.32
CA ILE A 804 13.05 24.67 -28.68
C ILE A 804 11.94 24.11 -27.77
N PHE A 805 11.11 24.98 -27.18
CA PHE A 805 9.98 24.57 -26.35
C PHE A 805 8.87 23.85 -27.13
N TYR A 806 8.81 23.91 -28.46
CA TYR A 806 7.93 23.02 -29.24
C TYR A 806 8.34 21.55 -29.10
N VAL A 807 9.65 21.26 -29.09
CA VAL A 807 10.16 19.88 -28.94
C VAL A 807 9.74 19.33 -27.59
N TRP A 808 10.02 20.05 -26.51
CA TRP A 808 9.66 19.66 -25.15
C TRP A 808 8.13 19.58 -24.94
N GLY A 809 7.37 20.52 -25.51
CA GLY A 809 5.92 20.54 -25.42
C GLY A 809 5.26 19.34 -26.12
N VAL A 810 5.71 18.99 -27.32
CA VAL A 810 5.24 17.79 -28.06
C VAL A 810 5.66 16.51 -27.34
N CYS A 811 6.88 16.44 -26.79
CA CYS A 811 7.30 15.35 -25.93
C CYS A 811 6.41 15.19 -24.69
N CYS A 812 5.98 16.28 -24.05
CA CYS A 812 5.02 16.23 -22.94
C CYS A 812 3.64 15.73 -23.38
N VAL A 813 3.16 16.06 -24.59
CA VAL A 813 1.92 15.48 -25.16
C VAL A 813 2.08 13.97 -25.36
N PHE A 814 3.19 13.50 -25.93
CA PHE A 814 3.46 12.07 -26.03
C PHE A 814 3.56 11.40 -24.64
N ALA A 815 4.15 12.09 -23.66
CA ALA A 815 4.27 11.61 -22.29
C ALA A 815 2.91 11.36 -21.62
N PHE A 816 1.90 12.20 -21.88
CA PHE A 816 0.51 11.96 -21.46
C PHE A 816 -0.03 10.63 -22.00
N PHE A 817 0.12 10.37 -23.31
CA PHE A 817 -0.35 9.13 -23.93
C PHE A 817 0.43 7.90 -23.43
N PHE A 818 1.74 8.01 -23.24
CA PHE A 818 2.56 6.95 -22.65
C PHE A 818 2.07 6.58 -21.24
N VAL A 819 1.87 7.56 -20.36
CA VAL A 819 1.33 7.32 -19.01
C VAL A 819 -0.05 6.68 -19.09
N TRP A 820 -0.91 7.14 -20.02
CA TRP A 820 -2.23 6.56 -20.21
C TRP A 820 -2.19 5.08 -20.63
N ILE A 821 -1.22 4.65 -21.44
CA ILE A 821 -1.12 3.27 -21.97
C ILE A 821 -0.31 2.33 -21.04
N MET A 822 0.74 2.83 -20.40
CA MET A 822 1.80 2.01 -19.79
C MET A 822 1.87 2.05 -18.25
N VAL A 823 1.40 3.12 -17.62
CA VAL A 823 1.55 3.33 -16.16
C VAL A 823 0.32 2.83 -15.41
N TYR A 824 0.50 1.79 -14.60
CA TYR A 824 -0.52 1.28 -13.69
C TYR A 824 -0.61 2.16 -12.45
N GLU A 825 -1.79 2.24 -11.84
CA GLU A 825 -1.95 2.94 -10.56
C GLU A 825 -1.46 2.04 -9.42
N THR A 826 -0.38 2.45 -8.76
CA THR A 826 0.28 1.71 -7.66
C THR A 826 -0.12 2.23 -6.27
N SER A 827 -0.81 3.38 -6.19
CA SER A 827 -1.11 4.02 -4.90
C SER A 827 -1.89 3.10 -3.96
N LYS A 828 -1.45 3.01 -2.70
CA LYS A 828 -2.10 2.25 -1.61
C LYS A 828 -2.12 0.72 -1.80
N LEU A 829 -1.34 0.18 -2.74
CA LEU A 829 -1.09 -1.24 -2.90
C LEU A 829 0.23 -1.64 -2.24
N THR A 830 0.34 -2.89 -1.77
CA THR A 830 1.65 -3.46 -1.44
C THR A 830 2.39 -3.90 -2.71
N LEU A 831 3.70 -4.16 -2.62
CA LEU A 831 4.53 -4.51 -3.78
C LEU A 831 4.05 -5.80 -4.45
N GLU A 832 3.59 -6.74 -3.65
CA GLU A 832 3.14 -8.07 -4.05
C GLU A 832 1.69 -8.00 -4.59
N GLN A 833 0.87 -7.06 -4.10
CA GLN A 833 -0.43 -6.73 -4.71
C GLN A 833 -0.27 -6.03 -6.06
N ILE A 834 0.84 -5.29 -6.27
CA ILE A 834 1.19 -4.74 -7.59
C ILE A 834 1.58 -5.89 -8.54
N ASP A 835 2.31 -6.91 -8.07
CA ASP A 835 2.59 -8.11 -8.86
C ASP A 835 1.29 -8.82 -9.30
N GLU A 836 0.36 -9.05 -8.37
CA GLU A 836 -0.99 -9.59 -8.64
C GLU A 836 -1.79 -8.73 -9.64
N MET A 837 -1.65 -7.40 -9.55
CA MET A 837 -2.28 -6.47 -10.50
C MET A 837 -1.72 -6.63 -11.92
N TYR A 838 -0.40 -6.81 -12.06
CA TYR A 838 0.21 -7.02 -13.38
C TYR A 838 -0.19 -8.37 -13.99
N GLU A 839 -0.48 -9.39 -13.18
CA GLU A 839 -1.04 -10.68 -13.64
C GLU A 839 -2.49 -10.57 -14.10
N ARG A 840 -3.34 -9.95 -13.27
CA ARG A 840 -4.81 -9.95 -13.47
C ARG A 840 -5.31 -8.84 -14.42
N VAL A 841 -4.55 -7.76 -14.59
CA VAL A 841 -5.00 -6.56 -15.33
C VAL A 841 -4.15 -6.34 -16.58
N GLY A 842 -4.58 -6.86 -17.73
CA GLY A 842 -3.82 -6.72 -18.99
C GLY A 842 -3.65 -5.29 -19.55
N ARG A 843 -4.39 -4.29 -19.05
CA ARG A 843 -4.37 -2.89 -19.57
C ARG A 843 -4.26 -1.85 -18.45
N ALA A 844 -3.25 -0.99 -18.52
CA ALA A 844 -2.92 -0.02 -17.47
C ALA A 844 -4.08 0.92 -17.08
N TRP A 845 -4.90 1.36 -18.05
CA TRP A 845 -6.05 2.23 -17.79
C TRP A 845 -7.20 1.56 -17.02
N LYS A 846 -7.20 0.22 -16.91
CA LYS A 846 -8.13 -0.53 -16.05
C LYS A 846 -7.61 -0.76 -14.63
N SER A 847 -6.38 -0.35 -14.30
CA SER A 847 -5.79 -0.55 -12.95
C SER A 847 -6.54 0.17 -11.83
N GLN A 848 -7.24 1.28 -12.11
CA GLN A 848 -7.97 2.04 -11.09
C GLN A 848 -9.16 1.29 -10.47
N SER A 849 -9.65 0.23 -11.12
CA SER A 849 -10.69 -0.66 -10.59
C SER A 849 -10.15 -2.00 -10.10
N PHE A 850 -8.82 -2.11 -9.90
CA PHE A 850 -8.21 -3.32 -9.34
C PHE A 850 -8.45 -3.41 -7.84
N GLU A 851 -8.99 -4.55 -7.39
CA GLU A 851 -9.05 -4.92 -5.97
C GLU A 851 -8.14 -6.16 -5.75
N PRO A 852 -7.16 -6.08 -4.84
CA PRO A 852 -6.33 -7.22 -4.48
C PRO A 852 -7.14 -8.42 -3.99
N THR A 853 -6.66 -9.63 -4.28
CA THR A 853 -7.30 -10.87 -3.83
C THR A 853 -7.12 -11.09 -2.34
N TRP A 854 -5.98 -10.68 -1.79
CA TRP A 854 -5.63 -10.81 -0.38
C TRP A 854 -5.26 -9.46 0.24
N SER A 855 -5.58 -9.29 1.52
CA SER A 855 -5.19 -8.12 2.31
C SER A 855 -3.96 -8.42 3.17
N PHE A 856 -3.22 -7.40 3.58
CA PHE A 856 -2.09 -7.53 4.52
C PHE A 856 -2.49 -8.20 5.86
N GLN A 857 -3.77 -8.21 6.21
CA GLN A 857 -4.28 -8.89 7.40
C GLN A 857 -4.38 -10.42 7.21
N ASN A 858 -4.59 -10.88 5.97
CA ASN A 858 -4.72 -12.31 5.65
C ASN A 858 -3.36 -13.02 5.77
N ILE A 859 -2.26 -12.37 5.34
CA ILE A 859 -0.91 -12.93 5.43
C ILE A 859 -0.50 -13.10 6.90
N ARG A 860 -0.69 -12.09 7.77
CA ARG A 860 -0.37 -12.22 9.21
C ARG A 860 -1.16 -13.32 9.92
N GLN A 861 -2.39 -13.61 9.48
CA GLN A 861 -3.18 -14.72 10.02
C GLN A 861 -2.70 -16.09 9.52
N GLY A 862 -2.14 -16.18 8.31
CA GLY A 862 -1.54 -17.41 7.78
C GLY A 862 -0.24 -17.79 8.51
N THR A 863 0.63 -16.83 8.81
CA THR A 863 1.93 -17.11 9.45
C THR A 863 1.79 -17.63 10.88
N GLN A 864 0.76 -17.21 11.64
CA GLN A 864 0.49 -17.72 12.99
C GLN A 864 -0.19 -19.11 13.02
N ALA A 865 -0.71 -19.60 11.90
CA ALA A 865 -1.41 -20.89 11.83
C ALA A 865 -0.49 -22.08 11.51
N ASN A 866 0.73 -21.84 11.01
CA ASN A 866 1.60 -22.89 10.44
C ASN A 866 2.77 -23.30 11.33
N THR A 867 2.89 -22.80 12.56
CA THR A 867 3.99 -23.16 13.49
C THR A 867 3.76 -24.46 14.26
N THR A 868 2.62 -25.13 14.07
CA THR A 868 2.32 -26.44 14.68
C THR A 868 1.80 -27.45 13.65
N ALA A 869 2.59 -28.51 13.46
CA ALA A 869 2.29 -29.75 12.74
C ALA A 869 2.08 -29.67 11.21
N VAL A 870 3.17 -29.94 10.46
CA VAL A 870 3.08 -30.70 9.19
C VAL A 870 4.17 -31.77 9.19
N ASN A 871 3.82 -32.99 9.60
CA ASN A 871 4.57 -34.18 9.17
C ASN A 871 4.16 -34.47 7.72
N VAL A 872 5.08 -34.33 6.78
CA VAL A 872 4.85 -34.68 5.38
C VAL A 872 4.96 -36.20 5.24
N THR A 873 3.84 -36.87 5.01
CA THR A 873 3.80 -38.24 4.47
C THR A 873 3.30 -38.24 3.03
N ALA A 874 3.64 -39.30 2.30
CA ALA A 874 3.66 -39.37 0.84
C ALA A 874 2.38 -38.91 0.11
N VAL A 875 2.60 -38.32 -1.07
CA VAL A 875 1.56 -38.15 -2.11
C VAL A 875 1.75 -39.29 -3.10
N ASP A 876 0.76 -40.18 -3.20
CA ASP A 876 0.71 -41.20 -4.24
C ASP A 876 0.41 -40.55 -5.60
N PHE A 877 1.13 -41.00 -6.63
CA PHE A 877 0.77 -40.77 -8.02
C PHE A 877 -0.16 -41.90 -8.48
N ASP A 878 -1.34 -41.55 -8.99
CA ASP A 878 -2.11 -42.44 -9.84
C ASP A 878 -2.38 -41.80 -11.21
N THR A 879 -2.80 -42.63 -12.15
CA THR A 879 -2.50 -42.54 -13.58
C THR A 879 -3.78 -42.41 -14.44
N GLY A 880 -3.62 -41.98 -15.69
CA GLY A 880 -4.67 -42.12 -16.73
C GLY A 880 -4.92 -40.88 -17.58
N GLU A 881 -4.38 -40.90 -18.81
CA GLU A 881 -4.99 -40.53 -20.11
C GLU A 881 -5.79 -39.19 -20.28
N GLU A 882 -5.80 -38.51 -21.43
CA GLU A 882 -5.29 -38.83 -22.77
C GLU A 882 -4.91 -37.52 -23.51
N LEU A 883 -3.83 -37.53 -24.32
CA LEU A 883 -3.28 -36.32 -24.95
C LEU A 883 -3.45 -36.37 -26.48
N ARG A 884 -4.25 -35.46 -27.05
CA ARG A 884 -4.49 -35.41 -28.50
C ARG A 884 -3.25 -34.98 -29.29
N GLN A 885 -3.00 -35.75 -30.35
CA GLN A 885 -1.86 -35.64 -31.27
C GLN A 885 -1.67 -34.25 -31.90
N ARG A 886 -0.41 -33.86 -32.08
CA ARG A 886 0.05 -33.16 -33.29
C ARG A 886 1.36 -33.76 -33.80
N THR A 887 1.34 -34.16 -35.06
CA THR A 887 2.45 -34.78 -35.81
C THR A 887 3.51 -33.76 -36.25
N GLY A 888 4.78 -34.16 -36.25
CA GLY A 888 5.89 -33.42 -36.85
C GLY A 888 7.19 -34.21 -36.72
N ALA A 889 7.58 -34.95 -37.77
CA ALA A 889 8.72 -35.85 -37.74
C ALA A 889 10.05 -35.15 -38.09
N THR A 890 11.17 -35.59 -37.49
CA THR A 890 12.32 -36.16 -38.25
C THR A 890 13.40 -36.78 -37.32
N THR A 891 13.64 -38.07 -37.53
CA THR A 891 14.91 -38.82 -37.44
C THR A 891 16.19 -38.17 -36.90
N ALA A 892 16.84 -38.82 -35.92
CA ALA A 892 18.17 -39.43 -36.06
C ALA A 892 18.51 -40.38 -34.89
N SER A 893 19.31 -41.41 -35.15
CA SER A 893 19.64 -42.51 -34.23
C SER A 893 21.12 -42.53 -33.82
N SER A 894 21.45 -43.01 -32.61
CA SER A 894 22.59 -43.91 -32.41
C SER A 894 22.56 -44.63 -31.04
N ASN A 895 22.98 -45.90 -31.05
CA ASN A 895 23.08 -46.78 -29.88
C ASN A 895 24.39 -46.54 -29.11
N ALA A 896 24.47 -47.00 -27.84
CA ALA A 896 25.46 -48.00 -27.38
C ALA A 896 25.32 -48.35 -25.87
N THR A 897 25.39 -49.66 -25.57
CA THR A 897 26.01 -50.37 -24.41
C THR A 897 26.42 -49.57 -23.15
N GLY A 898 26.20 -49.98 -21.90
CA GLY A 898 25.96 -51.32 -21.35
C GLY A 898 27.24 -51.94 -20.77
N ASP A 899 27.40 -51.99 -19.44
CA ASP A 899 28.01 -53.12 -18.67
C ASP A 899 28.12 -52.90 -17.12
N THR A 900 27.37 -53.74 -16.40
CA THR A 900 27.66 -54.51 -15.16
C THR A 900 28.56 -54.07 -13.96
N ILE A 901 27.93 -54.07 -12.76
CA ILE A 901 28.26 -54.87 -11.52
C ILE A 901 29.59 -54.63 -10.74
N ARG A 902 29.52 -54.28 -9.43
CA ARG A 902 29.72 -55.20 -8.26
C ARG A 902 29.52 -54.56 -6.86
N THR A 903 29.32 -55.40 -5.83
CA THR A 903 28.92 -55.06 -4.44
C THR A 903 29.71 -55.85 -3.35
N SER A 904 29.93 -55.25 -2.17
CA SER A 904 30.31 -55.86 -0.84
C SER A 904 30.37 -54.72 0.22
N GLY A 905 30.21 -54.84 1.55
CA GLY A 905 30.17 -55.95 2.53
C GLY A 905 31.35 -55.84 3.53
N GLU A 906 31.27 -55.98 4.87
CA GLU A 906 30.19 -56.24 5.87
C GLU A 906 30.57 -55.59 7.26
N VAL A 907 29.65 -55.11 8.13
CA VAL A 907 29.02 -55.71 9.37
C VAL A 907 30.04 -56.24 10.44
N ILE A 908 30.02 -55.95 11.78
CA ILE A 908 29.27 -56.61 12.92
C ILE A 908 29.69 -56.05 14.35
N GLU A 909 28.73 -55.95 15.32
CA GLU A 909 28.73 -56.03 16.85
C GLU A 909 29.79 -55.35 17.81
N SER A 910 29.66 -55.23 19.16
CA SER A 910 28.55 -54.93 20.13
C SER A 910 29.04 -54.77 21.63
N SER A 911 28.51 -53.78 22.41
CA SER A 911 28.35 -53.71 23.92
C SER A 911 29.58 -53.87 24.88
N PRO A 912 29.54 -53.57 26.23
CA PRO A 912 28.45 -53.11 27.14
C PRO A 912 28.79 -51.88 28.06
N SER A 913 28.06 -51.71 29.18
CA SER A 913 27.82 -50.50 30.01
C SER A 913 28.78 -50.16 31.19
N THR A 914 28.85 -48.87 31.58
CA THR A 914 29.08 -48.41 32.99
C THR A 914 28.39 -47.07 33.30
N THR A 915 27.91 -46.88 34.54
CA THR A 915 27.20 -45.71 35.08
C THR A 915 28.12 -44.60 35.60
N GLN A 916 27.80 -43.32 35.37
CA GLN A 916 28.18 -42.20 36.25
C GLN A 916 27.28 -40.97 36.05
N SER A 917 27.01 -40.23 37.13
CA SER A 917 26.09 -39.08 37.15
C SER A 917 26.82 -37.75 36.93
N ALA A 918 26.34 -36.93 35.99
CA ALA A 918 26.70 -35.52 35.90
C ALA A 918 25.48 -34.70 35.42
N THR A 919 25.29 -33.51 35.99
CA THR A 919 24.16 -32.61 35.72
C THR A 919 24.23 -32.01 34.31
N HIS A 920 23.14 -32.09 33.55
CA HIS A 920 23.01 -31.39 32.27
C HIS A 920 22.92 -29.88 32.47
N VAL A 921 23.83 -29.14 31.82
CA VAL A 921 23.71 -27.71 31.50
C VAL A 921 23.28 -27.63 30.04
N THR A 922 22.26 -26.84 29.72
CA THR A 922 21.76 -26.68 28.34
C THR A 922 22.55 -25.60 27.59
N ASP A 923 22.54 -25.66 26.25
CA ASP A 923 23.28 -24.68 25.42
C ASP A 923 22.69 -23.25 25.46
N GLU A 924 21.52 -23.05 26.07
CA GLU A 924 20.97 -21.71 26.37
C GLU A 924 21.84 -20.93 27.37
N ASP A 925 22.40 -21.59 28.39
CA ASP A 925 23.23 -20.94 29.42
C ASP A 925 24.55 -20.39 28.86
N LYS A 926 25.07 -20.99 27.78
CA LYS A 926 26.28 -20.51 27.08
C LYS A 926 26.04 -19.23 26.29
N ILE A 927 24.80 -18.99 25.83
CA ILE A 927 24.44 -17.77 25.10
C ILE A 927 24.40 -16.58 26.07
N VAL A 928 23.78 -16.75 27.24
CA VAL A 928 23.68 -15.72 28.29
C VAL A 928 25.07 -15.25 28.77
N ALA A 929 26.02 -16.17 28.92
CA ALA A 929 27.39 -15.84 29.35
C ALA A 929 28.20 -14.98 28.33
N SER A 930 27.78 -14.94 27.06
CA SER A 930 28.50 -14.22 25.98
C SER A 930 28.07 -12.75 25.79
N LEU A 931 26.98 -12.33 26.44
CA LEU A 931 26.30 -11.05 26.16
C LEU A 931 26.54 -9.95 27.23
N GLY A 932 27.41 -10.20 28.21
CA GLY A 932 27.53 -9.35 29.41
C GLY A 932 28.17 -7.96 29.24
N ASN A 933 28.68 -7.58 28.06
CA ASN A 933 29.49 -6.36 27.88
C ASN A 933 29.13 -5.57 26.60
N ILE A 934 27.88 -5.12 26.46
CA ILE A 934 27.50 -4.08 25.47
C ILE A 934 26.70 -2.99 26.18
N ASP A 935 27.30 -1.80 26.28
CA ASP A 935 26.63 -0.59 26.75
C ASP A 935 25.73 -0.02 25.64
N PHE A 936 24.48 0.28 25.98
CA PHE A 936 23.44 0.75 25.05
C PHE A 936 23.22 2.27 25.12
N SER A 937 24.11 3.02 25.76
CA SER A 937 24.04 4.48 25.82
C SER A 937 24.94 5.16 24.76
N LEU A 938 24.38 5.37 23.54
CA LEU A 938 24.68 6.47 22.58
C LEU A 938 23.81 6.41 21.30
#